data_AF-A0A847VB91-F1
#
_entry.id   AF-A0A847VB91-F1
#
_cell.length_a   1.000
_cell.length_b   1.000
_cell.length_c   1.000
_cell.angle_alpha   90.00
_cell.angle_beta   90.00
_cell.angle_gamma   90.00
#
_symmetry.space_group_name_H-M   'P 1'
#
loop_
_entity.id
_entity.type
_entity.pdbx_description
1 polymer ?
#
loop_
_entity_poly.entity_id
_entity_poly.type
_entity_poly.pdbx_seq_one_letter_code
_entity_poly.pdbx_strand_id
1 'polypeptide(L)'
;MQNQQSPVDPLRTAVQARNPAAAGEIVRGFSGIQKRKERANRIREGNSVLVEAALVQEEPAYLEHLQELEKEEVDLLIERLTGHYLAKEDERWIDAILGITGQLDRKSHQSRLLSQVSRTLVESGVRERKQVLIDRGVELFSRVGFRKYRSALFIEVLPSLIAWGVTTRRIEYLRHALDLVPEVNDVSERANLHCDIVTAMVSIGIAGREIEVVFEALRSASVILQKLRRIHCTSSIVQMVWRSGLSREIADIRTVMGALADVPEPQRVEIYGCLVQELLEQVRDRSQLYSILLSLERDSPELRSHLVIRLLNKAETSGDYWFIKKALEFNGRITDTAQVPVREIVHSGILIAEKTRNAEILMAVLPLVDRLYDPEALTRTYLQFTNTLLRTGQFYDAIETQARVDVRDKHHRHQIEETSVRLLKEAILRDEIDLVNSRVLSILAPEQAEAAIYRAVFEFCKERPFAEMAGQVGAIGGLAALHPQADRLLLDSIEVLIEHGFLEEGDPEVLLRLTEGILEDEAREGAIAHVIRNLTAIGVEKRSRDYIQRGIGLASNIGGQHTRSEALFAVIEAASQLAVDQSDLDLLRRMKSWSTSLLAKEYATAAIGKIVQGMIRYAMTEKTPYALDEADRMLGMVDDARLQRELRDRVIETYIRVGCLRLVGGTAANQSPDFEDEVQPFRQALALIRQHAAPDQVSLRLAGAIDIVLSYAERSNSSAFFVPLALFSLEIENPLERDAMITRIAADLREIVELLDSTDPYEVLTYLLMQLDQAETSPLIMDLASQLNGQVKDPYTRLSGMATLADILVRQDRQEQGLRLIDGILARLDRLPHRFQRILILADIATLLVATDEARARDCLERAIGLLDEIEPDRASFVRVQLVLSIVSINAVNRTPDHVPRAMAIIEGIESPADYIEALIAVSNMVRENAGACREILRLVSRSIEAIPSPYERGTALLNVIPIAEVCGETSYVEVFLGEVEHAMGQINIPFIVAVLKRALIQRLVAIAQRRDSERFTARAIEVARGIEDDDVRHEALRRLGADQIPQVPDSVQGAVLDAKRRIYTGEFSKSMIASVDRTLHALQDRALQARYYTELFVAAKESGQENLAEKFLRSAINAAEIIRPLPRRVYVLGNMALKVFAARDETRSSDIMDMAGEAATNIREYRQRDQIFDELAMVIRVMQELRV
;
A
#
# COMPACT_ATOMS: atom_id res chain seq x y z
N MET A 1 -60.72 -20.72 -29.15
CA MET A 1 -61.76 -19.86 -28.52
C MET A 1 -62.42 -20.61 -27.38
N GLN A 2 -62.04 -20.30 -26.13
CA GLN A 2 -62.91 -20.22 -24.95
C GLN A 2 -62.09 -19.54 -23.83
N ASN A 3 -62.61 -18.43 -23.33
CA ASN A 3 -61.99 -17.52 -22.35
C ASN A 3 -61.71 -18.21 -21.00
N GLN A 4 -60.48 -18.09 -20.49
CA GLN A 4 -60.22 -18.16 -19.05
C GLN A 4 -60.07 -16.72 -18.53
N GLN A 5 -61.14 -16.21 -17.92
CA GLN A 5 -61.14 -14.96 -17.17
C GLN A 5 -60.22 -15.07 -15.95
N SER A 6 -59.43 -14.04 -15.69
CA SER A 6 -58.65 -13.90 -14.45
C SER A 6 -59.59 -13.66 -13.26
N PRO A 7 -59.59 -14.49 -12.20
CA PRO A 7 -60.49 -14.37 -11.06
C PRO A 7 -60.10 -13.28 -10.04
N VAL A 8 -59.27 -12.29 -10.40
CA VAL A 8 -58.99 -11.09 -9.56
C VAL A 8 -60.09 -10.02 -9.70
N ASP A 9 -60.83 -10.04 -10.81
CA ASP A 9 -61.94 -9.09 -11.07
C ASP A 9 -63.14 -9.24 -10.10
N PRO A 10 -63.63 -10.47 -9.79
CA PRO A 10 -64.80 -10.66 -8.93
C PRO A 10 -64.63 -10.16 -7.49
N LEU A 11 -63.45 -10.35 -6.90
CA LEU A 11 -63.17 -9.88 -5.53
C LEU A 11 -63.17 -8.34 -5.46
N ARG A 12 -62.56 -7.68 -6.46
CA ARG A 12 -62.58 -6.21 -6.55
C ARG A 12 -63.99 -5.67 -6.79
N THR A 13 -64.82 -6.37 -7.56
CA THR A 13 -66.24 -6.01 -7.73
C THR A 13 -67.04 -6.15 -6.42
N ALA A 14 -66.84 -7.23 -5.66
CA ALA A 14 -67.51 -7.42 -4.37
C ALA A 14 -67.10 -6.36 -3.32
N VAL A 15 -65.82 -5.98 -3.31
CA VAL A 15 -65.30 -4.89 -2.47
C VAL A 15 -65.87 -3.53 -2.89
N GLN A 16 -65.99 -3.25 -4.19
CA GLN A 16 -66.62 -2.02 -4.69
C GLN A 16 -68.12 -1.95 -4.34
N ALA A 17 -68.81 -3.09 -4.33
CA ALA A 17 -70.21 -3.20 -3.93
C ALA A 17 -70.44 -3.16 -2.40
N ARG A 18 -69.38 -2.98 -1.61
CA ARG A 18 -69.39 -2.95 -0.15
C ARG A 18 -70.03 -4.18 0.52
N ASN A 19 -69.75 -5.39 0.02
CA ASN A 19 -70.34 -6.62 0.54
C ASN A 19 -69.27 -7.58 1.11
N PRO A 20 -68.97 -7.51 2.42
CA PRO A 20 -67.98 -8.36 3.08
C PRO A 20 -68.26 -9.86 2.96
N ALA A 21 -69.53 -10.26 3.08
CA ALA A 21 -69.93 -11.66 3.00
C ALA A 21 -69.63 -12.27 1.63
N ALA A 22 -69.98 -11.56 0.54
CA ALA A 22 -69.68 -12.00 -0.82
C ALA A 22 -68.16 -12.04 -1.09
N ALA A 23 -67.40 -11.05 -0.59
CA ALA A 23 -65.94 -11.06 -0.68
C ALA A 23 -65.32 -12.25 0.07
N GLY A 24 -65.86 -12.61 1.23
CA GLY A 24 -65.43 -13.76 2.03
C GLY A 24 -65.69 -15.11 1.36
N GLU A 25 -66.80 -15.27 0.63
CA GLU A 25 -67.06 -16.48 -0.16
C GLU A 25 -66.05 -16.65 -1.30
N ILE A 26 -65.68 -15.56 -1.97
CA ILE A 26 -64.69 -15.57 -3.06
C ILE A 26 -63.31 -15.97 -2.54
N VAL A 27 -62.87 -15.38 -1.42
CA VAL A 27 -61.56 -15.70 -0.82
C VAL A 27 -61.51 -17.15 -0.31
N ARG A 28 -62.60 -17.67 0.27
CA ARG A 28 -62.70 -19.09 0.62
C ARG A 28 -62.51 -20.01 -0.58
N GLY A 29 -62.96 -19.61 -1.76
CA GLY A 29 -62.74 -20.36 -3.01
C GLY A 29 -61.26 -20.55 -3.37
N PHE A 30 -60.35 -19.67 -2.93
CA PHE A 30 -58.92 -19.77 -3.23
C PHE A 30 -58.26 -20.98 -2.56
N SER A 31 -58.82 -21.47 -1.45
CA SER A 31 -58.32 -22.67 -0.76
C SER A 31 -58.38 -23.96 -1.61
N GLY A 32 -59.24 -24.00 -2.65
CA GLY A 32 -59.41 -25.15 -3.55
C GLY A 32 -58.36 -25.30 -4.66
N ILE A 33 -57.39 -24.38 -4.76
CA ILE A 33 -56.34 -24.41 -5.79
C ILE A 33 -55.30 -25.49 -5.47
N GLN A 34 -55.15 -26.49 -6.36
CA GLN A 34 -54.26 -27.65 -6.14
C GLN A 34 -52.76 -27.30 -6.15
N LYS A 35 -52.33 -26.31 -6.94
CA LYS A 35 -50.92 -25.90 -6.99
C LYS A 35 -50.58 -24.99 -5.81
N ARG A 36 -49.76 -25.49 -4.88
CA ARG A 36 -49.36 -24.78 -3.63
C ARG A 36 -48.85 -23.36 -3.84
N LYS A 37 -47.97 -23.13 -4.82
CA LYS A 37 -47.41 -21.78 -5.11
C LYS A 37 -48.46 -20.82 -5.67
N GLU A 38 -49.40 -21.34 -6.46
CA GLU A 38 -50.49 -20.57 -7.04
C GLU A 38 -51.54 -20.23 -5.98
N ARG A 39 -51.87 -21.18 -5.08
CA ARG A 39 -52.74 -20.96 -3.93
C ARG A 39 -52.20 -19.86 -3.02
N ALA A 40 -50.93 -19.94 -2.62
CA ALA A 40 -50.30 -18.96 -1.75
C ALA A 40 -50.32 -17.54 -2.34
N ASN A 41 -49.99 -17.41 -3.64
CA ASN A 41 -50.05 -16.11 -4.33
C ASN A 41 -51.48 -15.54 -4.37
N ARG A 42 -52.49 -16.38 -4.64
CA ARG A 42 -53.89 -15.95 -4.70
C ARG A 42 -54.46 -15.55 -3.34
N ILE A 43 -54.12 -16.28 -2.29
CA ILE A 43 -54.52 -15.92 -0.92
C ILE A 43 -53.85 -14.60 -0.51
N ARG A 44 -52.56 -14.41 -0.83
CA ARG A 44 -51.85 -13.15 -0.54
C ARG A 44 -52.48 -11.96 -1.26
N GLU A 45 -52.77 -12.09 -2.56
CA GLU A 45 -53.48 -11.06 -3.34
C GLU A 45 -54.88 -10.77 -2.76
N GLY A 46 -55.61 -11.82 -2.36
CA GLY A 46 -56.94 -11.67 -1.75
C GLY A 46 -56.92 -10.95 -0.41
N ASN A 47 -56.03 -11.35 0.50
CA ASN A 47 -55.84 -10.71 1.79
C ASN A 47 -55.46 -9.24 1.64
N SER A 48 -54.57 -8.92 0.70
CA SER A 48 -54.16 -7.54 0.44
C SER A 48 -55.35 -6.67 0.04
N VAL A 49 -56.24 -7.17 -0.83
CA VAL A 49 -57.45 -6.46 -1.25
C VAL A 49 -58.44 -6.28 -0.09
N LEU A 50 -58.62 -7.29 0.77
CA LEU A 50 -59.49 -7.18 1.96
C LEU A 50 -58.95 -6.19 3.00
N VAL A 51 -57.64 -6.20 3.27
CA VAL A 51 -57.00 -5.25 4.19
C VAL A 51 -57.12 -3.82 3.66
N GLU A 52 -56.87 -3.61 2.37
CA GLU A 52 -57.03 -2.28 1.76
C GLU A 52 -58.50 -1.81 1.82
N ALA A 53 -59.45 -2.70 1.51
CA ALA A 53 -60.87 -2.41 1.62
C ALA A 53 -61.29 -2.01 3.03
N ALA A 54 -60.87 -2.77 4.05
CA ALA A 54 -61.19 -2.50 5.44
C ALA A 54 -60.72 -1.10 5.86
N LEU A 55 -59.48 -0.75 5.52
CA LEU A 55 -58.86 0.50 5.97
C LEU A 55 -59.36 1.72 5.17
N VAL A 56 -59.59 1.59 3.86
CA VAL A 56 -60.08 2.69 3.00
C VAL A 56 -61.58 2.94 3.19
N GLN A 57 -62.37 1.89 3.37
CA GLN A 57 -63.83 2.01 3.53
C GLN A 57 -64.26 2.15 5.00
N GLU A 58 -63.32 2.15 5.94
CA GLU A 58 -63.55 2.16 7.39
C GLU A 58 -64.49 1.02 7.85
N GLU A 59 -64.35 -0.17 7.27
CA GLU A 59 -65.20 -1.33 7.53
C GLU A 59 -64.38 -2.53 8.03
N PRO A 60 -64.23 -2.71 9.36
CA PRO A 60 -63.43 -3.79 9.94
C PRO A 60 -63.93 -5.20 9.60
N ALA A 61 -65.21 -5.37 9.24
CA ALA A 61 -65.82 -6.67 8.98
C ALA A 61 -65.12 -7.46 7.85
N TYR A 62 -64.47 -6.80 6.89
CA TYR A 62 -63.68 -7.48 5.86
C TYR A 62 -62.50 -8.30 6.41
N LEU A 63 -61.98 -7.91 7.58
CA LEU A 63 -60.83 -8.55 8.21
C LEU A 63 -61.16 -9.91 8.82
N GLU A 64 -62.44 -10.19 9.09
CA GLU A 64 -62.91 -11.51 9.57
C GLU A 64 -62.71 -12.62 8.54
N HIS A 65 -62.48 -12.27 7.27
CA HIS A 65 -62.40 -13.20 6.15
C HIS A 65 -60.96 -13.45 5.65
N LEU A 66 -59.95 -12.92 6.34
CA LEU A 66 -58.54 -13.17 6.02
C LEU A 66 -58.17 -14.65 6.16
N GLN A 67 -57.31 -15.16 5.28
CA GLN A 67 -56.90 -16.57 5.27
C GLN A 67 -55.38 -16.73 5.24
N GLU A 68 -54.84 -17.76 5.90
CA GLU A 68 -53.41 -18.15 5.84
C GLU A 68 -52.43 -16.97 5.96
N LEU A 69 -52.63 -16.13 6.99
CA LEU A 69 -51.85 -14.93 7.20
C LEU A 69 -50.38 -15.26 7.50
N GLU A 70 -49.47 -14.70 6.71
CA GLU A 70 -48.03 -14.82 6.97
C GLU A 70 -47.63 -13.98 8.18
N LYS A 71 -46.69 -14.48 8.99
CA LYS A 71 -46.30 -13.87 10.27
C LYS A 71 -45.92 -12.40 10.17
N GLU A 72 -45.24 -12.02 9.09
CA GLU A 72 -44.78 -10.64 8.85
C GLU A 72 -45.94 -9.72 8.46
N GLU A 73 -46.92 -10.22 7.70
CA GLU A 73 -48.10 -9.46 7.29
C GLU A 73 -49.02 -9.12 8.48
N VAL A 74 -49.12 -10.04 9.45
CA VAL A 74 -49.93 -9.85 10.67
C VAL A 74 -49.40 -8.72 11.54
N ASP A 75 -48.09 -8.67 11.78
CA ASP A 75 -47.49 -7.67 12.67
C ASP A 75 -47.75 -6.24 12.15
N LEU A 76 -47.51 -6.01 10.84
CA LEU A 76 -47.80 -4.74 10.17
C LEU A 76 -49.30 -4.42 10.16
N LEU A 77 -50.16 -5.43 10.01
CA LEU A 77 -51.60 -5.23 10.04
C LEU A 77 -52.07 -4.78 11.44
N ILE A 78 -51.65 -5.47 12.50
CA ILE A 78 -52.04 -5.10 13.87
C ILE A 78 -51.56 -3.68 14.23
N GLU A 79 -50.37 -3.28 13.80
CA GLU A 79 -49.88 -1.92 13.99
C GLU A 79 -50.81 -0.88 13.32
N ARG A 80 -51.19 -1.12 12.05
CA ARG A 80 -52.11 -0.24 11.31
C ARG A 80 -53.48 -0.17 11.97
N LEU A 81 -54.05 -1.30 12.39
CA LEU A 81 -55.35 -1.34 13.07
C LEU A 81 -55.32 -0.61 14.41
N THR A 82 -54.21 -0.75 15.16
CA THR A 82 -54.00 0.00 16.40
C THR A 82 -53.98 1.51 16.13
N GLY A 83 -53.30 1.93 15.05
CA GLY A 83 -53.31 3.32 14.60
C GLY A 83 -54.71 3.85 14.25
N HIS A 84 -55.54 3.03 13.58
CA HIS A 84 -56.94 3.38 13.30
C HIS A 84 -57.78 3.52 14.58
N TYR A 85 -57.59 2.63 15.56
CA TYR A 85 -58.25 2.76 16.86
C TYR A 85 -57.79 4.04 17.60
N LEU A 86 -56.49 4.35 17.62
CA LEU A 86 -56.00 5.59 18.24
C LEU A 86 -56.61 6.86 17.61
N ALA A 87 -56.89 6.84 16.31
CA ALA A 87 -57.44 7.99 15.59
C ALA A 87 -58.96 8.15 15.76
N LYS A 88 -59.71 7.06 15.94
CA LYS A 88 -61.18 7.05 15.85
C LYS A 88 -61.89 6.56 17.11
N GLU A 89 -61.20 5.85 17.99
CA GLU A 89 -61.72 5.26 19.24
C GLU A 89 -62.95 4.35 19.03
N ASP A 90 -63.08 3.73 17.85
CA ASP A 90 -64.14 2.78 17.52
C ASP A 90 -63.75 1.36 17.94
N GLU A 91 -64.44 0.82 18.95
CA GLU A 91 -64.18 -0.50 19.55
C GLU A 91 -64.21 -1.66 18.54
N ARG A 92 -64.90 -1.51 17.40
CA ARG A 92 -64.91 -2.52 16.33
C ARG A 92 -63.51 -2.83 15.81
N TRP A 93 -62.56 -1.88 15.91
CA TRP A 93 -61.16 -2.11 15.56
C TRP A 93 -60.40 -2.93 16.60
N ILE A 94 -60.71 -2.78 17.90
CA ILE A 94 -60.14 -3.64 18.96
C ILE A 94 -60.68 -5.06 18.81
N ASP A 95 -61.98 -5.22 18.54
CA ASP A 95 -62.58 -6.52 18.28
C ASP A 95 -61.94 -7.21 17.06
N ALA A 96 -61.68 -6.46 15.99
CA ALA A 96 -60.96 -6.97 14.82
C ALA A 96 -59.51 -7.39 15.16
N ILE A 97 -58.78 -6.59 15.96
CA ILE A 97 -57.43 -6.96 16.45
C ILE A 97 -57.48 -8.24 17.28
N LEU A 98 -58.44 -8.37 18.19
CA LEU A 98 -58.64 -9.57 19.00
C LEU A 98 -59.02 -10.78 18.13
N GLY A 99 -59.84 -10.58 17.10
CA GLY A 99 -60.22 -11.60 16.13
C GLY A 99 -59.03 -12.12 15.32
N ILE A 100 -58.24 -11.22 14.72
CA ILE A 100 -57.05 -11.56 13.93
C ILE A 100 -56.00 -12.23 14.81
N THR A 101 -55.71 -11.67 16.00
CA THR A 101 -54.75 -12.29 16.93
C THR A 101 -55.24 -13.65 17.41
N GLY A 102 -56.54 -13.84 17.65
CA GLY A 102 -57.13 -15.12 18.05
C GLY A 102 -56.99 -16.23 17.00
N GLN A 103 -56.91 -15.89 15.71
CA GLN A 103 -56.72 -16.84 14.61
C GLN A 103 -55.28 -17.35 14.46
N LEU A 104 -54.31 -16.78 15.19
CA LEU A 104 -52.90 -17.19 15.10
C LEU A 104 -52.65 -18.49 15.87
N ASP A 105 -51.98 -19.46 15.25
CA ASP A 105 -51.73 -20.78 15.84
C ASP A 105 -50.92 -20.76 17.15
N ARG A 106 -50.06 -19.74 17.34
CA ARG A 106 -49.12 -19.68 18.47
C ARG A 106 -49.58 -18.68 19.53
N LYS A 107 -49.99 -19.17 20.70
CA LYS A 107 -50.31 -18.34 21.90
C LYS A 107 -49.20 -17.34 22.28
N SER A 108 -47.93 -17.66 22.00
CA SER A 108 -46.81 -16.74 22.18
C SER A 108 -46.87 -15.55 21.22
N HIS A 109 -47.26 -15.76 19.95
CA HIS A 109 -47.42 -14.70 18.96
C HIS A 109 -48.63 -13.83 19.30
N GLN A 110 -49.75 -14.43 19.72
CA GLN A 110 -50.92 -13.72 20.24
C GLN A 110 -50.55 -12.80 21.41
N SER A 111 -49.87 -13.35 22.43
CA SER A 111 -49.46 -12.60 23.62
C SER A 111 -48.49 -11.47 23.30
N ARG A 112 -47.60 -11.65 22.31
CA ARG A 112 -46.68 -10.60 21.86
C ARG A 112 -47.43 -9.44 21.20
N LEU A 113 -48.35 -9.75 20.29
CA LEU A 113 -49.13 -8.72 19.59
C LEU A 113 -50.03 -7.95 20.56
N LEU A 114 -50.73 -8.64 21.46
CA LEU A 114 -51.57 -7.99 22.47
C LEU A 114 -50.76 -7.15 23.47
N SER A 115 -49.55 -7.60 23.82
CA SER A 115 -48.62 -6.79 24.60
C SER A 115 -48.23 -5.50 23.87
N GLN A 116 -47.97 -5.56 22.56
CA GLN A 116 -47.64 -4.37 21.77
C GLN A 116 -48.83 -3.39 21.71
N VAL A 117 -50.03 -3.90 21.44
CA VAL A 117 -51.26 -3.09 21.41
C VAL A 117 -51.49 -2.40 22.76
N SER A 118 -51.50 -3.19 23.85
CA SER A 118 -51.72 -2.69 25.21
C SER A 118 -50.72 -1.60 25.59
N ARG A 119 -49.43 -1.81 25.31
CA ARG A 119 -48.39 -0.79 25.51
C ARG A 119 -48.68 0.49 24.75
N THR A 120 -48.94 0.38 23.44
CA THR A 120 -49.20 1.54 22.60
C THR A 120 -50.41 2.34 23.07
N LEU A 121 -51.47 1.67 23.55
CA LEU A 121 -52.64 2.33 24.12
C LEU A 121 -52.31 3.09 25.42
N VAL A 122 -51.60 2.48 26.36
CA VAL A 122 -51.26 3.15 27.63
C VAL A 122 -50.30 4.31 27.39
N GLU A 123 -49.24 4.12 26.59
CA GLU A 123 -48.29 5.19 26.27
C GLU A 123 -48.96 6.37 25.55
N SER A 124 -49.83 6.09 24.57
CA SER A 124 -50.58 7.13 23.86
C SER A 124 -51.59 7.81 24.78
N GLY A 125 -52.25 7.05 25.65
CA GLY A 125 -53.18 7.57 26.65
C GLY A 125 -52.51 8.53 27.63
N VAL A 126 -51.32 8.20 28.13
CA VAL A 126 -50.53 9.09 29.01
C VAL A 126 -50.06 10.34 28.25
N ARG A 127 -49.56 10.17 27.02
CA ARG A 127 -49.08 11.28 26.17
C ARG A 127 -50.19 12.25 25.81
N GLU A 128 -51.36 11.75 25.42
CA GLU A 128 -52.51 12.54 24.97
C GLU A 128 -53.47 12.90 26.12
N ARG A 129 -53.16 12.46 27.35
CA ARG A 129 -53.98 12.64 28.56
C ARG A 129 -55.40 12.09 28.42
N LYS A 130 -55.55 10.97 27.70
CA LYS A 130 -56.82 10.28 27.48
C LYS A 130 -56.91 9.05 28.38
N GLN A 131 -57.72 9.15 29.44
CA GLN A 131 -57.90 8.06 30.39
C GLN A 131 -58.49 6.79 29.74
N VAL A 132 -59.41 6.94 28.77
CA VAL A 132 -60.06 5.83 28.08
C VAL A 132 -59.05 4.89 27.42
N LEU A 133 -57.97 5.42 26.83
CA LEU A 133 -56.91 4.63 26.21
C LEU A 133 -56.07 3.87 27.25
N ILE A 134 -55.81 4.50 28.40
CA ILE A 134 -55.08 3.87 29.53
C ILE A 134 -55.91 2.72 30.08
N ASP A 135 -57.19 2.97 30.38
CA ASP A 135 -58.10 1.97 30.95
C ASP A 135 -58.25 0.77 29.99
N ARG A 136 -58.40 1.02 28.69
CA ARG A 136 -58.47 -0.04 27.68
C ARG A 136 -57.16 -0.82 27.53
N GLY A 137 -56.02 -0.12 27.56
CA GLY A 137 -54.70 -0.74 27.55
C GLY A 137 -54.47 -1.65 28.77
N VAL A 138 -54.88 -1.20 29.96
CA VAL A 138 -54.81 -1.97 31.21
C VAL A 138 -55.72 -3.20 31.18
N GLU A 139 -56.93 -3.09 30.62
CA GLU A 139 -57.83 -4.23 30.48
C GLU A 139 -57.21 -5.39 29.66
N LEU A 140 -56.46 -5.03 28.60
CA LEU A 140 -55.76 -5.99 27.74
C LEU A 140 -54.63 -6.75 28.46
N PHE A 141 -54.14 -6.29 29.63
CA PHE A 141 -53.13 -7.00 30.41
C PHE A 141 -53.56 -8.45 30.73
N SER A 142 -54.84 -8.62 31.06
CA SER A 142 -55.45 -9.92 31.38
C SER A 142 -55.47 -10.88 30.18
N ARG A 143 -55.49 -10.34 28.94
CA ARG A 143 -55.51 -11.10 27.68
C ARG A 143 -54.12 -11.54 27.23
N VAL A 144 -53.05 -10.97 27.78
CA VAL A 144 -51.66 -11.41 27.55
C VAL A 144 -51.40 -12.69 28.37
N GLY A 145 -51.65 -13.84 27.73
CA GLY A 145 -51.64 -15.14 28.40
C GLY A 145 -50.26 -15.75 28.66
N PHE A 146 -49.19 -15.25 28.03
CA PHE A 146 -47.84 -15.80 28.18
C PHE A 146 -46.99 -14.93 29.12
N ARG A 147 -46.58 -15.50 30.26
CA ARG A 147 -45.90 -14.79 31.38
C ARG A 147 -44.68 -13.97 30.96
N LYS A 148 -43.91 -14.43 29.96
CA LYS A 148 -42.77 -13.68 29.42
C LYS A 148 -43.18 -12.32 28.83
N TYR A 149 -44.24 -12.29 28.01
CA TYR A 149 -44.70 -11.05 27.39
C TYR A 149 -45.43 -10.16 28.39
N ARG A 150 -46.14 -10.75 29.37
CA ARG A 150 -46.75 -9.97 30.46
C ARG A 150 -45.70 -9.28 31.34
N SER A 151 -44.64 -10.00 31.71
CA SER A 151 -43.52 -9.40 32.44
C SER A 151 -42.85 -8.28 31.65
N ALA A 152 -42.65 -8.46 30.34
CA ALA A 152 -42.08 -7.41 29.48
C ALA A 152 -43.01 -6.18 29.38
N LEU A 153 -44.30 -6.41 29.19
CA LEU A 153 -45.33 -5.37 29.15
C LEU A 153 -45.32 -4.52 30.43
N PHE A 154 -45.27 -5.15 31.60
CA PHE A 154 -45.29 -4.42 32.88
C PHE A 154 -44.02 -3.60 33.09
N ILE A 155 -42.86 -4.12 32.69
CA ILE A 155 -41.61 -3.34 32.69
C ILE A 155 -41.75 -2.08 31.82
N GLU A 156 -42.39 -2.21 30.66
CA GLU A 156 -42.54 -1.10 29.70
C GLU A 156 -43.62 -0.09 30.13
N VAL A 157 -44.73 -0.55 30.71
CA VAL A 157 -45.93 0.28 30.92
C VAL A 157 -46.03 0.87 32.33
N LEU A 158 -45.51 0.20 33.36
CA LEU A 158 -45.56 0.73 34.73
C LEU A 158 -44.93 2.12 34.87
N PRO A 159 -43.81 2.47 34.22
CA PRO A 159 -43.28 3.84 34.24
C PRO A 159 -44.29 4.89 33.75
N SER A 160 -45.06 4.59 32.70
CA SER A 160 -46.10 5.48 32.20
C SER A 160 -47.25 5.63 33.20
N LEU A 161 -47.64 4.55 33.89
CA LEU A 161 -48.65 4.60 34.95
C LEU A 161 -48.16 5.37 36.19
N ILE A 162 -46.89 5.24 36.56
CA ILE A 162 -46.27 6.03 37.63
C ILE A 162 -46.33 7.52 37.29
N ALA A 163 -45.90 7.89 36.08
CA ALA A 163 -45.92 9.27 35.61
C ALA A 163 -47.34 9.85 35.62
N TRP A 164 -48.33 9.06 35.17
CA TRP A 164 -49.73 9.44 35.24
C TRP A 164 -50.23 9.64 36.67
N GLY A 165 -49.91 8.72 37.59
CA GLY A 165 -50.28 8.81 39.01
C GLY A 165 -49.70 10.05 39.69
N VAL A 166 -48.43 10.37 39.43
CA VAL A 166 -47.77 11.58 39.93
C VAL A 166 -48.40 12.85 39.35
N THR A 167 -48.64 12.89 38.03
CA THR A 167 -49.19 14.07 37.34
C THR A 167 -50.63 14.37 37.80
N THR A 168 -51.43 13.33 38.00
CA THR A 168 -52.82 13.45 38.47
C THR A 168 -52.94 13.52 39.99
N ARG A 169 -51.85 13.31 40.73
CA ARG A 169 -51.80 13.22 42.20
C ARG A 169 -52.78 12.21 42.79
N ARG A 170 -53.01 11.10 42.09
CA ARG A 170 -53.91 10.03 42.53
C ARG A 170 -53.09 8.82 42.96
N ILE A 171 -53.01 8.60 44.27
CA ILE A 171 -52.24 7.52 44.89
C ILE A 171 -52.75 6.12 44.48
N GLU A 172 -54.03 5.99 44.14
CA GLU A 172 -54.67 4.73 43.73
C GLU A 172 -53.98 4.10 42.52
N TYR A 173 -53.52 4.89 41.54
CA TYR A 173 -52.78 4.38 40.39
C TYR A 173 -51.40 3.83 40.78
N LEU A 174 -50.74 4.43 41.78
CA LEU A 174 -49.46 3.92 42.29
C LEU A 174 -49.65 2.65 43.11
N ARG A 175 -50.74 2.55 43.89
CA ARG A 175 -51.10 1.31 44.61
C ARG A 175 -51.41 0.18 43.62
N HIS A 176 -52.19 0.47 42.58
CA HIS A 176 -52.46 -0.52 41.54
C HIS A 176 -51.19 -0.92 40.78
N ALA A 177 -50.30 0.03 40.47
CA ALA A 177 -49.00 -0.27 39.88
C ALA A 177 -48.17 -1.20 40.79
N LEU A 178 -48.21 -0.97 42.11
CA LEU A 178 -47.53 -1.82 43.09
C LEU A 178 -48.07 -3.25 43.10
N ASP A 179 -49.38 -3.44 42.96
CA ASP A 179 -50.01 -4.76 42.87
C ASP A 179 -49.58 -5.56 41.63
N LEU A 180 -49.15 -4.88 40.56
CA LEU A 180 -48.68 -5.50 39.31
C LEU A 180 -47.19 -5.89 39.35
N VAL A 181 -46.39 -5.28 40.23
CA VAL A 181 -44.94 -5.55 40.36
C VAL A 181 -44.59 -7.04 40.57
N PRO A 182 -45.32 -7.84 41.38
CA PRO A 182 -45.01 -9.26 41.57
C PRO A 182 -45.04 -10.12 40.28
N GLU A 183 -45.77 -9.70 39.26
CA GLU A 183 -45.87 -10.38 37.96
C GLU A 183 -44.63 -10.17 37.07
N VAL A 184 -43.75 -9.21 37.41
CA VAL A 184 -42.46 -8.99 36.73
C VAL A 184 -41.48 -10.08 37.15
N ASN A 185 -41.01 -10.89 36.21
CA ASN A 185 -40.16 -12.05 36.51
C ASN A 185 -38.73 -11.68 36.90
N ASP A 186 -38.18 -10.63 36.29
CA ASP A 186 -36.83 -10.18 36.58
C ASP A 186 -36.79 -9.54 37.97
N VAL A 187 -35.99 -10.11 38.87
CA VAL A 187 -35.91 -9.67 40.27
C VAL A 187 -35.33 -8.26 40.39
N SER A 188 -34.44 -7.88 39.47
CA SER A 188 -33.82 -6.55 39.44
C SER A 188 -34.80 -5.50 38.91
N GLU A 189 -35.50 -5.79 37.80
CA GLU A 189 -36.51 -4.87 37.26
C GLU A 189 -37.72 -4.74 38.18
N ARG A 190 -38.12 -5.84 38.82
CA ARG A 190 -39.12 -5.82 39.87
C ARG A 190 -38.73 -4.85 40.98
N ALA A 191 -37.48 -4.94 41.47
CA ALA A 191 -37.01 -4.07 42.54
C ALA A 191 -36.84 -2.60 42.09
N ASN A 192 -36.46 -2.34 40.83
CA ASN A 192 -36.46 -1.00 40.22
C ASN A 192 -37.86 -0.39 40.27
N LEU A 193 -38.82 -1.06 39.65
CA LEU A 193 -40.19 -0.57 39.51
C LEU A 193 -40.85 -0.41 40.88
N HIS A 194 -40.61 -1.35 41.80
CA HIS A 194 -41.06 -1.21 43.19
C HIS A 194 -40.50 0.09 43.80
N CYS A 195 -39.20 0.36 43.63
CA CYS A 195 -38.59 1.57 44.16
C CYS A 195 -39.15 2.85 43.51
N ASP A 196 -39.33 2.87 42.20
CA ASP A 196 -39.88 4.01 41.45
C ASP A 196 -41.30 4.33 41.93
N ILE A 197 -42.12 3.29 42.15
CA ILE A 197 -43.50 3.43 42.65
C ILE A 197 -43.48 4.02 44.07
N VAL A 198 -42.72 3.48 45.01
CA VAL A 198 -42.71 4.00 46.39
C VAL A 198 -42.09 5.39 46.48
N THR A 199 -41.12 5.71 45.62
CA THR A 199 -40.55 7.06 45.51
C THR A 199 -41.58 8.06 44.98
N ALA A 200 -42.40 7.64 44.02
CA ALA A 200 -43.54 8.42 43.54
C ALA A 200 -44.63 8.58 44.62
N MET A 201 -44.88 7.55 45.43
CA MET A 201 -45.78 7.65 46.59
C MET A 201 -45.28 8.71 47.59
N VAL A 202 -43.97 8.71 47.90
CA VAL A 202 -43.34 9.72 48.77
C VAL A 202 -43.46 11.12 48.18
N SER A 203 -43.32 11.26 46.86
CA SER A 203 -43.48 12.55 46.17
C SER A 203 -44.89 13.12 46.32
N ILE A 204 -45.91 12.26 46.21
CA ILE A 204 -47.31 12.63 46.45
C ILE A 204 -47.52 12.96 47.94
N GLY A 205 -47.00 12.13 48.86
CA GLY A 205 -47.10 12.36 50.31
C GLY A 205 -46.45 13.67 50.77
N ILE A 206 -45.27 14.01 50.23
CA ILE A 206 -44.60 15.30 50.46
C ILE A 206 -45.46 16.46 49.94
N ALA A 207 -46.01 16.34 48.73
CA ALA A 207 -46.85 17.38 48.14
C ALA A 207 -48.16 17.60 48.93
N GLY A 208 -48.71 16.53 49.52
CA GLY A 208 -49.89 16.56 50.39
C GLY A 208 -49.60 16.88 51.88
N ARG A 209 -48.33 16.87 52.30
CA ARG A 209 -47.88 16.91 53.71
C ARG A 209 -48.45 15.75 54.56
N GLU A 210 -48.51 14.56 53.98
CA GLU A 210 -49.04 13.35 54.61
C GLU A 210 -47.89 12.38 54.97
N ILE A 211 -47.38 12.47 56.20
CA ILE A 211 -46.26 11.61 56.67
C ILE A 211 -46.62 10.12 56.71
N GLU A 212 -47.90 9.78 56.88
CA GLU A 212 -48.37 8.39 56.87
C GLU A 212 -48.15 7.71 55.50
N VAL A 213 -48.24 8.47 54.40
CA VAL A 213 -47.93 7.95 53.05
C VAL A 213 -46.42 7.66 52.91
N VAL A 214 -45.57 8.43 53.61
CA VAL A 214 -44.13 8.17 53.68
C VAL A 214 -43.84 6.91 54.50
N PHE A 215 -44.55 6.68 55.61
CA PHE A 215 -44.43 5.44 56.38
C PHE A 215 -44.91 4.22 55.58
N GLU A 216 -46.02 4.35 54.82
CA GLU A 216 -46.49 3.33 53.88
C GLU A 216 -45.39 3.00 52.85
N ALA A 217 -44.74 4.03 52.29
CA ALA A 217 -43.66 3.86 51.32
C ALA A 217 -42.40 3.22 51.94
N LEU A 218 -41.98 3.60 53.15
CA LEU A 218 -40.85 2.98 53.85
C LEU A 218 -41.12 1.50 54.17
N ARG A 219 -42.35 1.19 54.60
CA ARG A 219 -42.79 -0.19 54.84
C ARG A 219 -42.78 -1.01 53.55
N SER A 220 -43.26 -0.42 52.45
CA SER A 220 -43.24 -1.04 51.13
C SER A 220 -41.81 -1.22 50.60
N ALA A 221 -40.91 -0.25 50.81
CA ALA A 221 -39.50 -0.39 50.44
C ALA A 221 -38.84 -1.55 51.22
N SER A 222 -39.21 -1.77 52.49
CA SER A 222 -38.64 -2.82 53.34
C SER A 222 -38.83 -4.25 52.81
N VAL A 223 -39.84 -4.47 51.94
CA VAL A 223 -40.12 -5.79 51.36
C VAL A 223 -39.41 -6.04 50.03
N ILE A 224 -38.65 -5.07 49.50
CA ILE A 224 -37.83 -5.25 48.29
C ILE A 224 -36.81 -6.37 48.54
N LEU A 225 -36.83 -7.42 47.70
CA LEU A 225 -36.04 -8.64 47.90
C LEU A 225 -34.52 -8.39 47.82
N GLN A 226 -34.08 -7.52 46.91
CA GLN A 226 -32.66 -7.21 46.74
C GLN A 226 -32.18 -6.23 47.81
N LYS A 227 -31.33 -6.71 48.74
CA LYS A 227 -30.82 -5.95 49.89
C LYS A 227 -30.22 -4.59 49.51
N LEU A 228 -29.34 -4.53 48.51
CA LEU A 228 -28.70 -3.27 48.10
C LEU A 228 -29.71 -2.26 47.58
N ARG A 229 -30.63 -2.69 46.71
CA ARG A 229 -31.69 -1.82 46.17
C ARG A 229 -32.65 -1.37 47.25
N ARG A 230 -33.00 -2.24 48.18
CA ARG A 230 -33.80 -1.90 49.36
C ARG A 230 -33.14 -0.78 50.15
N ILE A 231 -31.87 -0.93 50.53
CA ILE A 231 -31.12 0.09 51.27
C ILE A 231 -31.05 1.40 50.48
N HIS A 232 -30.74 1.35 49.19
CA HIS A 232 -30.66 2.55 48.35
C HIS A 232 -32.02 3.24 48.26
N CYS A 233 -33.10 2.50 48.03
CA CYS A 233 -34.45 3.04 47.94
C CYS A 233 -34.85 3.70 49.27
N THR A 234 -34.64 3.00 50.39
CA THR A 234 -34.85 3.54 51.74
C THR A 234 -34.06 4.83 51.95
N SER A 235 -32.79 4.87 51.56
CA SER A 235 -31.95 6.07 51.66
C SER A 235 -32.50 7.22 50.81
N SER A 236 -32.94 6.95 49.58
CA SER A 236 -33.56 7.95 48.69
C SER A 236 -34.85 8.50 49.27
N ILE A 237 -35.71 7.65 49.84
CA ILE A 237 -36.92 8.07 50.54
C ILE A 237 -36.56 8.99 51.72
N VAL A 238 -35.64 8.55 52.60
CA VAL A 238 -35.19 9.34 53.76
C VAL A 238 -34.66 10.70 53.31
N GLN A 239 -33.80 10.74 52.30
CA GLN A 239 -33.23 11.97 51.74
C GLN A 239 -34.29 12.92 51.18
N MET A 240 -35.24 12.40 50.40
CA MET A 240 -36.32 13.20 49.82
C MET A 240 -37.17 13.85 50.91
N VAL A 241 -37.50 13.09 51.96
CA VAL A 241 -38.31 13.59 53.07
C VAL A 241 -37.52 14.59 53.91
N TRP A 242 -36.23 14.33 54.16
CA TRP A 242 -35.36 15.24 54.92
C TRP A 242 -35.19 16.60 54.26
N ARG A 243 -35.23 16.66 52.92
CA ARG A 243 -35.16 17.90 52.15
C ARG A 243 -36.51 18.60 51.97
N SER A 244 -37.58 18.03 52.52
CA SER A 244 -38.94 18.51 52.35
C SER A 244 -39.46 19.29 53.57
N GLY A 245 -40.73 19.70 53.51
CA GLY A 245 -41.43 20.28 54.66
C GLY A 245 -41.66 19.32 55.83
N LEU A 246 -41.37 18.03 55.67
CA LEU A 246 -41.50 16.96 56.68
C LEU A 246 -40.15 16.58 57.34
N SER A 247 -39.15 17.46 57.28
CA SER A 247 -37.78 17.17 57.73
C SER A 247 -37.65 16.96 59.23
N ARG A 248 -38.51 17.60 60.04
CA ARG A 248 -38.48 17.47 61.50
C ARG A 248 -39.03 16.11 61.93
N GLU A 249 -40.05 15.64 61.23
CA GLU A 249 -40.73 14.38 61.45
C GLU A 249 -39.83 13.19 61.12
N ILE A 250 -39.06 13.26 60.02
CA ILE A 250 -38.10 12.20 59.67
C ILE A 250 -36.80 12.27 60.48
N ALA A 251 -36.39 13.45 60.96
CA ALA A 251 -35.21 13.62 61.81
C ALA A 251 -35.41 13.10 63.24
N ASP A 252 -36.67 12.97 63.69
CA ASP A 252 -37.01 12.25 64.92
C ASP A 252 -36.96 10.73 64.67
N ILE A 253 -35.72 10.21 64.61
CA ILE A 253 -35.43 8.79 64.35
C ILE A 253 -36.20 7.89 65.31
N ARG A 254 -36.41 8.30 66.57
CA ARG A 254 -37.15 7.51 67.55
C ARG A 254 -38.61 7.31 67.14
N THR A 255 -39.27 8.38 66.71
CA THR A 255 -40.66 8.34 66.25
C THR A 255 -40.80 7.52 64.96
N VAL A 256 -39.86 7.67 64.02
CA VAL A 256 -39.82 6.89 62.78
C VAL A 256 -39.65 5.39 63.05
N MET A 257 -38.71 5.02 63.91
CA MET A 257 -38.48 3.61 64.27
C MET A 257 -39.68 3.01 65.03
N GLY A 258 -40.40 3.82 65.81
CA GLY A 258 -41.65 3.42 66.47
C GLY A 258 -42.80 3.12 65.49
N ALA A 259 -42.97 3.94 64.46
CA ALA A 259 -44.01 3.76 63.43
C ALA A 259 -43.77 2.52 62.53
N LEU A 260 -42.54 2.00 62.52
CA LEU A 260 -42.09 0.84 61.75
C LEU A 260 -41.78 -0.38 62.64
N ALA A 261 -42.36 -0.44 63.83
CA ALA A 261 -42.13 -1.54 64.78
C ALA A 261 -42.55 -2.92 64.22
N ASP A 262 -43.48 -2.94 63.27
CA ASP A 262 -43.96 -4.14 62.56
C ASP A 262 -42.98 -4.68 61.51
N VAL A 263 -41.96 -3.90 61.12
CA VAL A 263 -40.93 -4.32 60.17
C VAL A 263 -39.92 -5.28 60.86
N PRO A 264 -39.43 -6.34 60.19
CA PRO A 264 -38.48 -7.26 60.81
C PRO A 264 -37.14 -6.60 61.18
N GLU A 265 -36.49 -7.12 62.22
CA GLU A 265 -35.30 -6.51 62.83
C GLU A 265 -34.16 -6.20 61.85
N PRO A 266 -33.75 -7.09 60.92
CA PRO A 266 -32.67 -6.79 59.98
C PRO A 266 -32.98 -5.59 59.07
N GLN A 267 -34.21 -5.48 58.59
CA GLN A 267 -34.67 -4.37 57.75
C GLN A 267 -34.81 -3.07 58.57
N ARG A 268 -35.18 -3.16 59.85
CA ARG A 268 -35.17 -2.01 60.77
C ARG A 268 -33.76 -1.47 60.98
N VAL A 269 -32.76 -2.33 61.14
CA VAL A 269 -31.35 -1.90 61.26
C VAL A 269 -30.87 -1.19 59.98
N GLU A 270 -31.31 -1.66 58.81
CA GLU A 270 -31.02 -1.00 57.53
C GLU A 270 -31.62 0.41 57.46
N ILE A 271 -32.89 0.56 57.86
CA ILE A 271 -33.58 1.86 57.92
C ILE A 271 -32.88 2.79 58.92
N TYR A 272 -32.56 2.29 60.11
CA TYR A 272 -31.79 3.03 61.11
C TYR A 272 -30.43 3.49 60.55
N GLY A 273 -29.72 2.60 59.86
CA GLY A 273 -28.44 2.90 59.23
C GLY A 273 -28.53 4.01 58.18
N CYS A 274 -29.62 4.10 57.41
CA CYS A 274 -29.89 5.18 56.46
C CYS A 274 -30.22 6.50 57.18
N LEU A 275 -31.02 6.44 58.25
CA LEU A 275 -31.37 7.62 59.06
C LEU A 275 -30.13 8.24 59.74
N VAL A 276 -29.28 7.40 60.35
CA VAL A 276 -28.02 7.85 60.97
C VAL A 276 -27.05 8.38 59.92
N GLN A 277 -26.97 7.76 58.75
CA GLN A 277 -26.14 8.28 57.66
C GLN A 277 -26.58 9.69 57.25
N GLU A 278 -27.88 9.90 57.02
CA GLU A 278 -28.39 11.22 56.66
C GLU A 278 -28.18 12.24 57.79
N LEU A 279 -28.33 11.82 59.05
CA LEU A 279 -28.00 12.65 60.22
C LEU A 279 -26.54 13.13 60.20
N LEU A 280 -25.59 12.22 59.91
CA LEU A 280 -24.15 12.54 59.81
C LEU A 280 -23.82 13.44 58.61
N GLU A 281 -24.68 13.49 57.60
CA GLU A 281 -24.53 14.36 56.43
C GLU A 281 -25.12 15.75 56.65
N GLN A 282 -26.28 15.85 57.32
CA GLN A 282 -27.05 17.09 57.43
C GLN A 282 -26.69 17.93 58.67
N VAL A 283 -26.32 17.32 59.80
CA VAL A 283 -25.99 18.05 61.03
C VAL A 283 -24.52 18.47 61.04
N ARG A 284 -24.26 19.76 60.81
CA ARG A 284 -22.88 20.31 60.75
C ARG A 284 -22.28 20.67 62.11
N ASP A 285 -23.11 21.03 63.10
CA ASP A 285 -22.61 21.33 64.44
C ASP A 285 -22.21 20.02 65.14
N ARG A 286 -20.90 19.87 65.38
CA ARG A 286 -20.32 18.68 66.01
C ARG A 286 -20.79 18.47 67.45
N SER A 287 -21.11 19.53 68.19
CA SER A 287 -21.60 19.43 69.57
C SER A 287 -23.03 18.92 69.58
N GLN A 288 -23.86 19.49 68.70
CA GLN A 288 -25.23 19.05 68.50
C GLN A 288 -25.28 17.60 67.99
N LEU A 289 -24.51 17.27 66.95
CA LEU A 289 -24.43 15.92 66.41
C LEU A 289 -24.00 14.93 67.49
N TYR A 290 -22.95 15.23 68.25
CA TYR A 290 -22.49 14.34 69.33
C TYR A 290 -23.58 14.11 70.39
N SER A 291 -24.35 15.15 70.77
CA SER A 291 -25.47 14.99 71.70
C SER A 291 -26.56 14.07 71.16
N ILE A 292 -26.87 14.16 69.87
CA ILE A 292 -27.86 13.30 69.20
C ILE A 292 -27.34 11.85 69.15
N LEU A 293 -26.09 11.63 68.76
CA LEU A 293 -25.50 10.29 68.71
C LEU A 293 -25.46 9.62 70.10
N LEU A 294 -25.19 10.39 71.17
CA LEU A 294 -25.28 9.89 72.55
C LEU A 294 -26.72 9.53 72.94
N SER A 295 -27.71 10.33 72.54
CA SER A 295 -29.12 10.01 72.81
C SER A 295 -29.57 8.75 72.08
N LEU A 296 -29.16 8.57 70.81
CA LEU A 296 -29.47 7.38 70.02
C LEU A 296 -28.80 6.12 70.60
N GLU A 297 -27.55 6.23 71.05
CA GLU A 297 -26.83 5.14 71.70
C GLU A 297 -27.46 4.73 73.04
N ARG A 298 -28.04 5.70 73.78
CA ARG A 298 -28.77 5.42 75.02
C ARG A 298 -30.14 4.76 74.76
N ASP A 299 -30.85 5.21 73.73
CA ASP A 299 -32.20 4.74 73.40
C ASP A 299 -32.18 3.39 72.67
N SER A 300 -31.07 3.02 72.03
CA SER A 300 -30.89 1.74 71.31
C SER A 300 -29.44 1.22 71.41
N PRO A 301 -28.99 0.76 72.58
CA PRO A 301 -27.61 0.33 72.82
C PRO A 301 -27.17 -0.86 71.95
N GLU A 302 -28.11 -1.71 71.53
CA GLU A 302 -27.89 -2.83 70.61
C GLU A 302 -27.41 -2.41 69.21
N LEU A 303 -27.56 -1.13 68.83
CA LEU A 303 -27.13 -0.59 67.53
C LEU A 303 -25.76 0.11 67.57
N ARG A 304 -25.03 0.05 68.69
CA ARG A 304 -23.75 0.75 68.90
C ARG A 304 -22.66 0.34 67.88
N SER A 305 -22.56 -0.95 67.54
CA SER A 305 -21.60 -1.43 66.53
C SER A 305 -21.86 -0.81 65.15
N HIS A 306 -23.13 -0.67 64.77
CA HIS A 306 -23.55 -0.03 63.53
C HIS A 306 -23.24 1.47 63.53
N LEU A 307 -23.37 2.13 64.69
CA LEU A 307 -22.96 3.53 64.87
C LEU A 307 -21.45 3.70 64.63
N VAL A 308 -20.61 2.82 65.19
CA VAL A 308 -19.16 2.82 64.97
C VAL A 308 -18.83 2.66 63.48
N ILE A 309 -19.45 1.68 62.80
CA ILE A 309 -19.26 1.47 61.36
C ILE A 309 -19.65 2.71 60.55
N ARG A 310 -20.76 3.38 60.88
CA ARG A 310 -21.19 4.61 60.18
C ARG A 310 -20.22 5.77 60.41
N LEU A 311 -19.63 5.90 61.61
CA LEU A 311 -18.59 6.89 61.89
C LEU A 311 -17.27 6.57 61.14
N LEU A 312 -16.88 5.30 61.02
CA LEU A 312 -15.72 4.88 60.23
C LEU A 312 -15.94 5.19 58.73
N ASN A 313 -17.10 4.85 58.17
CA ASN A 313 -17.43 5.18 56.78
C ASN A 313 -17.43 6.71 56.55
N LYS A 314 -17.90 7.49 57.53
CA LYS A 314 -17.85 8.95 57.46
C LYS A 314 -16.40 9.47 57.52
N ALA A 315 -15.54 8.84 58.30
CA ALA A 315 -14.12 9.15 58.34
C ALA A 315 -13.41 8.82 57.03
N GLU A 316 -13.67 7.66 56.43
CA GLU A 316 -13.11 7.27 55.13
C GLU A 316 -13.49 8.27 54.02
N THR A 317 -14.77 8.66 53.98
CA THR A 317 -15.28 9.61 52.98
C THR A 317 -14.75 11.02 53.19
N SER A 318 -14.75 11.53 54.42
CA SER A 318 -14.33 12.90 54.74
C SER A 318 -12.81 13.10 54.92
N GLY A 319 -12.07 12.05 55.30
CA GLY A 319 -10.69 12.16 55.78
C GLY A 319 -10.55 12.87 57.13
N ASP A 320 -11.66 13.21 57.80
CA ASP A 320 -11.65 14.02 59.02
C ASP A 320 -11.40 13.15 60.26
N TYR A 321 -10.28 13.47 60.92
CA TYR A 321 -9.80 12.79 62.12
C TYR A 321 -10.83 12.79 63.27
N TRP A 322 -11.74 13.76 63.32
CA TRP A 322 -12.78 13.79 64.36
C TRP A 322 -13.68 12.56 64.33
N PHE A 323 -14.10 12.10 63.15
CA PHE A 323 -14.98 10.94 63.02
C PHE A 323 -14.28 9.64 63.41
N ILE A 324 -12.99 9.48 63.07
CA ILE A 324 -12.17 8.32 63.49
C ILE A 324 -12.03 8.31 65.00
N LYS A 325 -11.66 9.45 65.59
CA LYS A 325 -11.49 9.56 67.03
C LYS A 325 -12.78 9.22 67.77
N LYS A 326 -13.93 9.67 67.26
CA LYS A 326 -15.24 9.32 67.81
C LYS A 326 -15.62 7.86 67.57
N ALA A 327 -15.32 7.30 66.40
CA ALA A 327 -15.50 5.87 66.14
C ALA A 327 -14.71 5.02 67.14
N LEU A 328 -13.44 5.33 67.37
CA LEU A 328 -12.58 4.66 68.36
C LEU A 328 -13.07 4.87 69.80
N GLU A 329 -13.62 6.05 70.13
CA GLU A 329 -14.21 6.34 71.44
C GLU A 329 -15.47 5.51 71.69
N PHE A 330 -16.41 5.45 70.73
CA PHE A 330 -17.61 4.60 70.83
C PHE A 330 -17.25 3.11 70.81
N ASN A 331 -16.22 2.73 70.05
CA ASN A 331 -15.66 1.37 70.04
C ASN A 331 -15.11 0.96 71.41
N GLY A 332 -14.39 1.85 72.10
CA GLY A 332 -13.88 1.61 73.46
C GLY A 332 -14.96 1.41 74.52
N ARG A 333 -16.23 1.71 74.21
CA ARG A 333 -17.40 1.48 75.07
C ARG A 333 -18.15 0.18 74.71
N ILE A 334 -17.68 -0.58 73.72
CA ILE A 334 -18.20 -1.91 73.42
C ILE A 334 -17.60 -2.89 74.44
N THR A 335 -18.46 -3.50 75.25
CA THR A 335 -18.03 -4.44 76.31
C THR A 335 -17.92 -5.88 75.82
N ASP A 336 -18.59 -6.22 74.72
CA ASP A 336 -18.52 -7.53 74.09
C ASP A 336 -17.43 -7.52 73.00
N THR A 337 -16.34 -8.25 73.23
CA THR A 337 -15.21 -8.33 72.29
C THR A 337 -15.61 -8.91 70.93
N ALA A 338 -16.71 -9.70 70.86
CA ALA A 338 -17.24 -10.22 69.59
C ALA A 338 -17.93 -9.15 68.74
N GLN A 339 -18.29 -8.01 69.31
CA GLN A 339 -18.96 -6.90 68.61
C GLN A 339 -18.00 -5.78 68.17
N VAL A 340 -16.70 -5.92 68.45
CA VAL A 340 -15.66 -4.95 68.05
C VAL A 340 -15.31 -5.14 66.57
N PRO A 341 -15.53 -4.13 65.70
CA PRO A 341 -15.26 -4.23 64.26
C PRO A 341 -13.76 -4.01 63.94
N VAL A 342 -12.87 -4.88 64.44
CA VAL A 342 -11.40 -4.71 64.30
C VAL A 342 -10.97 -4.71 62.82
N ARG A 343 -11.61 -5.54 61.98
CA ARG A 343 -11.29 -5.62 60.54
C ARG A 343 -11.61 -4.31 59.82
N GLU A 344 -12.76 -3.72 60.13
CA GLU A 344 -13.20 -2.43 59.61
C GLU A 344 -12.26 -1.33 60.09
N ILE A 345 -11.82 -1.34 61.36
CA ILE A 345 -10.86 -0.37 61.90
C ILE A 345 -9.51 -0.44 61.17
N VAL A 346 -8.95 -1.64 60.95
CA VAL A 346 -7.69 -1.82 60.20
C VAL A 346 -7.85 -1.35 58.75
N HIS A 347 -8.96 -1.72 58.10
CA HIS A 347 -9.25 -1.31 56.73
C HIS A 347 -9.38 0.21 56.59
N SER A 348 -10.19 0.85 57.44
CA SER A 348 -10.33 2.31 57.48
C SER A 348 -8.99 2.98 57.81
N GLY A 349 -8.21 2.42 58.72
CA GLY A 349 -6.88 2.94 59.09
C GLY A 349 -5.91 3.00 57.90
N ILE A 350 -5.84 1.92 57.12
CA ILE A 350 -5.04 1.85 55.88
C ILE A 350 -5.54 2.86 54.85
N LEU A 351 -6.85 2.85 54.55
CA LEU A 351 -7.44 3.75 53.56
C LEU A 351 -7.21 5.23 53.90
N ILE A 352 -7.33 5.58 55.17
CA ILE A 352 -7.18 6.96 55.62
C ILE A 352 -5.70 7.36 55.61
N ALA A 353 -4.79 6.48 56.02
CA ALA A 353 -3.35 6.74 55.94
C ALA A 353 -2.90 6.97 54.48
N GLU A 354 -3.40 6.17 53.54
CA GLU A 354 -3.15 6.37 52.10
C GLU A 354 -3.75 7.69 51.59
N LYS A 355 -5.00 8.01 51.97
CA LYS A 355 -5.71 9.21 51.50
C LYS A 355 -5.14 10.51 52.08
N THR A 356 -4.72 10.50 53.34
CA THR A 356 -4.22 11.70 54.05
C THR A 356 -2.70 11.82 54.00
N ARG A 357 -1.99 10.77 53.55
CA ARG A 357 -0.53 10.60 53.67
C ARG A 357 -0.01 10.75 55.10
N ASN A 358 -0.88 10.59 56.11
CA ASN A 358 -0.50 10.61 57.51
C ASN A 358 -0.56 9.18 58.10
N ALA A 359 0.61 8.62 58.40
CA ALA A 359 0.75 7.28 58.94
C ALA A 359 0.51 7.16 60.46
N GLU A 360 0.31 8.28 61.19
CA GLU A 360 0.09 8.28 62.64
C GLU A 360 -1.11 7.39 63.05
N ILE A 361 -2.11 7.28 62.18
CA ILE A 361 -3.30 6.44 62.42
C ILE A 361 -2.92 4.96 62.42
N LEU A 362 -2.02 4.53 61.53
CA LEU A 362 -1.53 3.15 61.50
C LEU A 362 -0.76 2.84 62.78
N MET A 363 0.05 3.77 63.25
CA MET A 363 0.79 3.63 64.51
C MET A 363 -0.13 3.63 65.73
N ALA A 364 -1.25 4.37 65.71
CA ALA A 364 -2.26 4.35 66.77
C ALA A 364 -3.11 3.07 66.77
N VAL A 365 -3.29 2.43 65.60
CA VAL A 365 -4.02 1.17 65.44
C VAL A 365 -3.13 -0.04 65.73
N LEU A 366 -1.82 0.05 65.54
CA LEU A 366 -0.86 -1.04 65.74
C LEU A 366 -0.99 -1.73 67.13
N PRO A 367 -1.11 -1.02 68.27
CA PRO A 367 -1.30 -1.65 69.58
C PRO A 367 -2.66 -2.33 69.77
N LEU A 368 -3.66 -2.00 68.95
CA LEU A 368 -4.97 -2.69 68.93
C LEU A 368 -4.86 -4.00 68.17
N VAL A 369 -4.12 -4.00 67.05
CA VAL A 369 -3.79 -5.20 66.26
C VAL A 369 -2.99 -6.17 67.13
N ASP A 370 -1.94 -5.70 67.81
CA ASP A 370 -1.10 -6.55 68.67
C ASP A 370 -1.88 -7.24 69.82
N ARG A 371 -3.03 -6.69 70.24
CA ARG A 371 -3.82 -7.19 71.38
C ARG A 371 -5.00 -8.09 71.01
N LEU A 372 -5.63 -7.87 69.85
CA LEU A 372 -6.93 -8.48 69.52
C LEU A 372 -6.90 -9.38 68.27
N TYR A 373 -5.79 -9.41 67.53
CA TYR A 373 -5.66 -10.25 66.33
C TYR A 373 -5.09 -11.64 66.65
N ASP A 374 -5.53 -12.61 65.85
CA ASP A 374 -5.00 -13.97 65.80
C ASP A 374 -3.55 -13.97 65.24
N PRO A 375 -2.58 -14.70 65.84
CA PRO A 375 -1.20 -14.81 65.35
C PRO A 375 -1.07 -15.05 63.83
N GLU A 376 -1.94 -15.86 63.21
CA GLU A 376 -1.89 -16.12 61.76
C GLU A 376 -2.27 -14.90 60.90
N ALA A 377 -3.06 -13.97 61.43
CA ALA A 377 -3.51 -12.76 60.74
C ALA A 377 -2.59 -11.54 60.98
N LEU A 378 -1.63 -11.67 61.91
CA LEU A 378 -0.70 -10.61 62.31
C LEU A 378 0.34 -10.32 61.22
N THR A 379 0.99 -11.36 60.68
CA THR A 379 1.98 -11.26 59.59
C THR A 379 1.42 -10.51 58.39
N ARG A 380 0.21 -10.85 57.97
CA ARG A 380 -0.50 -10.18 56.88
C ARG A 380 -0.69 -8.69 57.16
N THR A 381 -1.05 -8.33 58.38
CA THR A 381 -1.34 -6.93 58.76
C THR A 381 -0.04 -6.11 58.82
N TYR A 382 1.05 -6.67 59.34
CA TYR A 382 2.36 -6.02 59.31
C TYR A 382 2.86 -5.80 57.88
N LEU A 383 2.72 -6.78 56.98
CA LEU A 383 3.06 -6.60 55.56
C LEU A 383 2.22 -5.51 54.89
N GLN A 384 0.93 -5.43 55.21
CA GLN A 384 0.06 -4.34 54.73
C GLN A 384 0.55 -2.98 55.25
N PHE A 385 0.90 -2.89 56.52
CA PHE A 385 1.40 -1.65 57.12
C PHE A 385 2.75 -1.26 56.54
N THR A 386 3.73 -2.17 56.41
CA THR A 386 5.03 -1.91 55.77
C THR A 386 4.83 -1.34 54.36
N ASN A 387 3.96 -1.95 53.55
CA ASN A 387 3.69 -1.48 52.19
C ASN A 387 3.02 -0.09 52.17
N THR A 388 2.07 0.16 53.07
CA THR A 388 1.44 1.48 53.17
C THR A 388 2.43 2.55 53.66
N LEU A 389 3.28 2.21 54.64
CA LEU A 389 4.33 3.10 55.15
C LEU A 389 5.33 3.49 54.05
N LEU A 390 5.79 2.53 53.25
CA LEU A 390 6.63 2.78 52.07
C LEU A 390 5.94 3.73 51.07
N ARG A 391 4.66 3.49 50.75
CA ARG A 391 3.88 4.38 49.86
C ARG A 391 3.71 5.79 50.40
N THR A 392 3.65 5.94 51.73
CA THR A 392 3.57 7.25 52.39
C THR A 392 4.93 7.92 52.65
N GLY A 393 6.04 7.27 52.26
CA GLY A 393 7.40 7.80 52.37
C GLY A 393 8.08 7.59 53.73
N GLN A 394 7.46 6.83 54.64
CA GLN A 394 7.97 6.54 55.99
C GLN A 394 8.89 5.32 55.97
N PHE A 395 10.06 5.46 55.34
CA PHE A 395 11.01 4.35 55.11
C PHE A 395 11.50 3.70 56.40
N TYR A 396 11.85 4.49 57.43
CA TYR A 396 12.36 3.96 58.69
C TYR A 396 11.30 3.18 59.47
N ASP A 397 10.07 3.70 59.55
CA ASP A 397 8.93 3.00 60.19
C ASP A 397 8.55 1.72 59.42
N ALA A 398 8.71 1.71 58.10
CA ALA A 398 8.51 0.53 57.28
C ALA A 398 9.55 -0.56 57.60
N ILE A 399 10.83 -0.20 57.77
CA ILE A 399 11.87 -1.14 58.21
C ILE A 399 11.54 -1.68 59.61
N GLU A 400 11.12 -0.82 60.55
CA GLU A 400 10.75 -1.27 61.91
C GLU A 400 9.54 -2.20 61.91
N THR A 401 8.55 -1.94 61.06
CA THR A 401 7.37 -2.80 60.91
C THR A 401 7.74 -4.12 60.24
N GLN A 402 8.59 -4.09 59.21
CA GLN A 402 9.09 -5.29 58.54
C GLN A 402 9.89 -6.19 59.47
N ALA A 403 10.66 -5.61 60.40
CA ALA A 403 11.42 -6.38 61.39
C ALA A 403 10.54 -7.20 62.35
N ARG A 404 9.23 -6.92 62.42
CA ARG A 404 8.24 -7.65 63.24
C ARG A 404 7.54 -8.78 62.48
N VAL A 405 7.77 -8.92 61.17
CA VAL A 405 7.17 -9.95 60.34
C VAL A 405 7.79 -11.31 60.67
N ASP A 406 6.97 -12.34 60.92
CA ASP A 406 7.47 -13.71 61.05
C ASP A 406 7.86 -14.27 59.67
N VAL A 407 9.17 -14.25 59.40
CA VAL A 407 9.76 -14.71 58.13
C VAL A 407 9.54 -16.22 57.90
N ARG A 408 9.16 -16.98 58.94
CA ARG A 408 8.88 -18.43 58.83
C ARG A 408 7.47 -18.74 58.35
N ASP A 409 6.60 -17.74 58.21
CA ASP A 409 5.24 -17.91 57.72
C ASP A 409 5.23 -18.31 56.24
N LYS A 410 4.90 -19.58 55.98
CA LYS A 410 4.82 -20.15 54.64
C LYS A 410 3.65 -19.64 53.82
N HIS A 411 2.57 -19.17 54.46
CA HIS A 411 1.38 -18.71 53.76
C HIS A 411 1.59 -17.34 53.09
N HIS A 412 2.46 -16.51 53.65
CA HIS A 412 2.73 -15.15 53.15
C HIS A 412 4.13 -14.98 52.53
N ARG A 413 4.87 -16.08 52.32
CA ARG A 413 6.25 -16.07 51.79
C ARG A 413 6.47 -15.14 50.59
N HIS A 414 5.58 -15.18 49.60
CA HIS A 414 5.69 -14.34 48.41
C HIS A 414 5.57 -12.83 48.72
N GLN A 415 4.66 -12.46 49.64
CA GLN A 415 4.46 -11.07 50.05
C GLN A 415 5.66 -10.56 50.88
N ILE A 416 6.28 -11.43 51.66
CA ILE A 416 7.52 -11.13 52.39
C ILE A 416 8.64 -10.85 51.38
N GLU A 417 8.83 -11.72 50.40
CA GLU A 417 9.83 -11.56 49.33
C GLU A 417 9.61 -10.26 48.53
N GLU A 418 8.37 -9.97 48.12
CA GLU A 418 8.05 -8.75 47.37
C GLU A 418 8.27 -7.48 48.21
N THR A 419 7.91 -7.49 49.48
CA THR A 419 8.09 -6.34 50.37
C THR A 419 9.57 -6.10 50.68
N SER A 420 10.35 -7.18 50.86
CA SER A 420 11.81 -7.09 50.99
C SER A 420 12.47 -6.49 49.75
N VAL A 421 12.07 -6.93 48.54
CA VAL A 421 12.57 -6.34 47.28
C VAL A 421 12.24 -4.85 47.19
N ARG A 422 11.03 -4.42 47.56
CA ARG A 422 10.66 -3.00 47.58
C ARG A 422 11.50 -2.18 48.55
N LEU A 423 11.79 -2.72 49.74
CA LEU A 423 12.68 -2.08 50.72
C LEU A 423 14.10 -1.94 50.20
N LEU A 424 14.63 -2.97 49.54
CA LEU A 424 15.96 -2.93 48.92
C LEU A 424 16.02 -1.89 47.79
N LYS A 425 14.99 -1.80 46.93
CA LYS A 425 14.90 -0.76 45.89
C LYS A 425 14.88 0.66 46.48
N GLU A 426 14.15 0.87 47.57
CA GLU A 426 14.11 2.17 48.26
C GLU A 426 15.44 2.47 48.97
N ALA A 427 16.16 1.44 49.44
CA ALA A 427 17.50 1.60 50.01
C ALA A 427 18.55 2.01 48.98
N ILE A 428 18.47 1.50 47.73
CA ILE A 428 19.31 1.98 46.62
C ILE A 428 19.06 3.48 46.38
N LEU A 429 17.80 3.94 46.39
CA LEU A 429 17.48 5.37 46.19
C LEU A 429 18.08 6.29 47.26
N ARG A 430 18.22 5.78 48.48
CA ARG A 430 18.65 6.53 49.65
C ARG A 430 20.12 6.33 50.01
N ASP A 431 20.82 5.45 49.29
CA ASP A 431 22.19 5.00 49.59
C ASP A 431 22.34 4.42 51.02
N GLU A 432 21.36 3.60 51.44
CA GLU A 432 21.25 3.04 52.80
C GLU A 432 21.41 1.51 52.81
N ILE A 433 22.35 0.98 52.01
CA ILE A 433 22.55 -0.45 51.81
C ILE A 433 22.93 -1.17 53.12
N ASP A 434 23.74 -0.53 53.97
CA ASP A 434 24.15 -1.07 55.27
C ASP A 434 22.95 -1.25 56.23
N LEU A 435 21.98 -0.33 56.18
CA LEU A 435 20.79 -0.37 57.03
C LEU A 435 19.89 -1.55 56.67
N VAL A 436 19.62 -1.76 55.37
CA VAL A 436 18.81 -2.92 54.94
C VAL A 436 19.56 -4.24 55.07
N ASN A 437 20.88 -4.25 54.93
CA ASN A 437 21.69 -5.43 55.19
C ASN A 437 21.55 -5.88 56.67
N SER A 438 21.66 -4.95 57.60
CA SER A 438 21.59 -5.24 59.04
C SER A 438 20.18 -5.54 59.58
N ARG A 439 19.12 -4.97 58.99
CA ARG A 439 17.74 -5.06 59.53
C ARG A 439 16.75 -5.89 58.71
N VAL A 440 16.98 -6.04 57.40
CA VAL A 440 16.06 -6.72 56.48
C VAL A 440 16.68 -8.00 55.95
N LEU A 441 17.90 -7.96 55.41
CA LEU A 441 18.56 -9.15 54.85
C LEU A 441 19.01 -10.13 55.94
N SER A 442 19.47 -9.63 57.08
CA SER A 442 19.96 -10.46 58.21
C SER A 442 18.91 -11.39 58.82
N ILE A 443 17.63 -11.11 58.64
CA ILE A 443 16.50 -11.92 59.15
C ILE A 443 15.95 -12.91 58.11
N LEU A 444 16.35 -12.80 56.83
CA LEU A 444 15.97 -13.71 55.76
C LEU A 444 16.86 -14.96 55.72
N ALA A 445 16.36 -16.06 55.16
CA ALA A 445 17.22 -17.19 54.82
C ALA A 445 18.20 -16.80 53.68
N PRO A 446 19.42 -17.38 53.61
CA PRO A 446 20.42 -17.02 52.60
C PRO A 446 19.88 -17.04 51.16
N GLU A 447 19.18 -18.11 50.77
CA GLU A 447 18.57 -18.24 49.43
C GLU A 447 17.52 -17.13 49.14
N GLN A 448 16.79 -16.69 50.17
CA GLN A 448 15.80 -15.62 50.04
C GLN A 448 16.47 -14.24 49.94
N ALA A 449 17.56 -14.03 50.67
CA ALA A 449 18.35 -12.82 50.59
C ALA A 449 19.01 -12.69 49.21
N GLU A 450 19.60 -13.78 48.69
CA GLU A 450 20.19 -13.83 47.34
C GLU A 450 19.15 -13.49 46.26
N ALA A 451 17.99 -14.15 46.28
CA ALA A 451 16.92 -13.88 45.34
C ALA A 451 16.37 -12.45 45.45
N ALA A 452 16.26 -11.91 46.67
CA ALA A 452 15.80 -10.55 46.88
C ALA A 452 16.81 -9.50 46.39
N ILE A 453 18.11 -9.71 46.61
CA ILE A 453 19.19 -8.84 46.11
C ILE A 453 19.18 -8.81 44.59
N TYR A 454 19.24 -9.99 43.96
CA TYR A 454 19.26 -10.10 42.49
C TYR A 454 18.04 -9.42 41.87
N ARG A 455 16.85 -9.73 42.40
CA ARG A 455 15.59 -9.16 41.90
C ARG A 455 15.50 -7.65 42.15
N ALA A 456 15.99 -7.15 43.29
CA ALA A 456 15.97 -5.73 43.59
C ALA A 456 16.88 -4.93 42.65
N VAL A 457 18.13 -5.38 42.46
CA VAL A 457 19.08 -4.72 41.54
C VAL A 457 18.57 -4.76 40.10
N PHE A 458 18.11 -5.93 39.63
CA PHE A 458 17.59 -6.10 38.28
C PHE A 458 16.32 -5.27 38.02
N GLU A 459 15.31 -5.34 38.91
CA GLU A 459 14.09 -4.53 38.77
C GLU A 459 14.37 -3.04 38.92
N PHE A 460 15.36 -2.64 39.74
CA PHE A 460 15.74 -1.23 39.88
C PHE A 460 16.29 -0.67 38.56
N CYS A 461 17.22 -1.39 37.94
CA CYS A 461 17.78 -1.04 36.63
C CYS A 461 16.71 -1.00 35.53
N LYS A 462 15.66 -1.80 35.65
CA LYS A 462 14.56 -1.89 34.69
C LYS A 462 13.48 -0.81 34.85
N GLU A 463 13.07 -0.52 36.08
CA GLU A 463 11.86 0.25 36.37
C GLU A 463 12.11 1.74 36.60
N ARG A 464 13.36 2.15 36.90
CA ARG A 464 13.66 3.51 37.37
C ARG A 464 14.17 4.43 36.26
N PRO A 465 13.89 5.74 36.35
CA PRO A 465 14.45 6.72 35.43
C PRO A 465 15.98 6.72 35.46
N PHE A 466 16.59 6.91 34.30
CA PHE A 466 18.04 6.87 34.14
C PHE A 466 18.79 7.93 34.95
N ALA A 467 18.21 9.10 35.16
CA ALA A 467 18.79 10.15 36.00
C ALA A 467 18.92 9.73 37.48
N GLU A 468 17.94 9.00 38.01
CA GLU A 468 17.98 8.48 39.39
C GLU A 468 19.00 7.33 39.48
N MET A 469 19.05 6.46 38.48
CA MET A 469 20.03 5.37 38.42
C MET A 469 21.47 5.90 38.36
N ALA A 470 21.75 6.88 37.50
CA ALA A 470 23.08 7.45 37.32
C ALA A 470 23.67 8.06 38.60
N GLY A 471 22.81 8.58 39.50
CA GLY A 471 23.21 9.07 40.81
C GLY A 471 23.51 7.97 41.83
N GLN A 472 23.02 6.74 41.62
CA GLN A 472 23.03 5.65 42.60
C GLN A 472 23.85 4.42 42.15
N VAL A 473 24.74 4.56 41.17
CA VAL A 473 25.63 3.49 40.67
C VAL A 473 26.41 2.82 41.80
N GLY A 474 26.91 3.62 42.75
CA GLY A 474 27.65 3.11 43.92
C GLY A 474 26.77 2.21 44.81
N ALA A 475 25.53 2.61 45.08
CA ALA A 475 24.58 1.83 45.86
C ALA A 475 24.15 0.53 45.16
N ILE A 476 24.00 0.57 43.83
CA ILE A 476 23.73 -0.61 42.99
C ILE A 476 24.89 -1.60 43.09
N GLY A 477 26.12 -1.13 42.91
CA GLY A 477 27.33 -1.94 43.06
C GLY A 477 27.48 -2.50 44.47
N GLY A 478 27.23 -1.66 45.50
CA GLY A 478 27.29 -2.06 46.91
C GLY A 478 26.28 -3.15 47.28
N LEU A 479 25.05 -3.08 46.77
CA LEU A 479 24.05 -4.12 46.97
C LEU A 479 24.35 -5.39 46.16
N ALA A 480 24.79 -5.25 44.89
CA ALA A 480 25.17 -6.38 44.05
C ALA A 480 26.36 -7.16 44.61
N ALA A 481 27.32 -6.49 45.26
CA ALA A 481 28.47 -7.10 45.91
C ALA A 481 28.10 -8.03 47.08
N LEU A 482 26.88 -7.90 47.64
CA LEU A 482 26.36 -8.82 48.66
C LEU A 482 25.85 -10.15 48.05
N HIS A 483 25.75 -10.25 46.72
CA HIS A 483 25.30 -11.46 46.03
C HIS A 483 26.48 -12.39 45.65
N PRO A 484 26.36 -13.72 45.79
CA PRO A 484 27.43 -14.67 45.43
C PRO A 484 27.83 -14.64 43.94
N GLN A 485 26.94 -14.16 43.06
CA GLN A 485 27.17 -14.00 41.62
C GLN A 485 27.14 -12.51 41.23
N ALA A 486 27.90 -11.67 41.93
CA ALA A 486 27.93 -10.22 41.72
C ALA A 486 28.27 -9.84 40.27
N ASP A 487 29.33 -10.43 39.70
CA ASP A 487 29.77 -10.16 38.31
C ASP A 487 28.65 -10.43 37.29
N ARG A 488 27.95 -11.56 37.43
CA ARG A 488 26.82 -11.91 36.56
C ARG A 488 25.65 -10.94 36.72
N LEU A 489 25.30 -10.57 37.95
CA LEU A 489 24.23 -9.62 38.22
C LEU A 489 24.54 -8.23 37.63
N LEU A 490 25.79 -7.78 37.70
CA LEU A 490 26.21 -6.52 37.09
C LEU A 490 26.18 -6.58 35.56
N LEU A 491 26.58 -7.71 34.94
CA LEU A 491 26.43 -7.93 33.51
C LEU A 491 24.96 -7.86 33.06
N ASP A 492 24.08 -8.62 33.73
CA ASP A 492 22.64 -8.64 33.42
C ASP A 492 22.02 -7.24 33.61
N SER A 493 22.52 -6.47 34.59
CA SER A 493 22.10 -5.09 34.81
C SER A 493 22.53 -4.15 33.69
N ILE A 494 23.76 -4.27 33.20
CA ILE A 494 24.26 -3.49 32.05
C ILE A 494 23.46 -3.82 30.79
N GLU A 495 23.17 -5.10 30.54
CA GLU A 495 22.36 -5.54 29.40
C GLU A 495 20.95 -4.94 29.46
N VAL A 496 20.26 -5.06 30.59
CA VAL A 496 18.92 -4.46 30.78
C VAL A 496 18.94 -2.95 30.57
N LEU A 497 19.93 -2.24 31.11
CA LEU A 497 20.03 -0.79 30.94
C LEU A 497 20.20 -0.40 29.47
N ILE A 498 21.02 -1.15 28.74
CA ILE A 498 21.19 -0.94 27.30
C ILE A 498 19.88 -1.22 26.55
N GLU A 499 19.20 -2.33 26.82
CA GLU A 499 17.93 -2.70 26.19
C GLU A 499 16.82 -1.66 26.42
N HIS A 500 16.83 -1.00 27.58
CA HIS A 500 15.84 0.04 27.91
C HIS A 500 16.21 1.43 27.36
N GLY A 501 17.36 1.57 26.69
CA GLY A 501 17.77 2.81 26.02
C GLY A 501 18.68 3.72 26.86
N PHE A 502 19.35 3.22 27.90
CA PHE A 502 20.21 4.06 28.76
C PHE A 502 21.28 4.82 27.96
N LEU A 503 21.88 4.18 26.95
CA LEU A 503 22.91 4.79 26.11
C LEU A 503 22.41 5.93 25.21
N GLU A 504 21.10 6.09 25.08
CA GLU A 504 20.49 7.16 24.27
C GLU A 504 20.23 8.44 25.05
N GLU A 505 19.94 8.32 26.34
CA GLU A 505 19.51 9.41 27.22
C GLU A 505 20.55 9.71 28.31
N GLY A 506 21.39 8.74 28.67
CA GLY A 506 22.37 8.80 29.75
C GLY A 506 23.82 8.85 29.27
N ASP A 507 24.73 9.09 30.21
CA ASP A 507 26.17 9.13 29.95
C ASP A 507 26.76 7.69 29.96
N PRO A 508 27.36 7.22 28.85
CA PRO A 508 27.99 5.90 28.78
C PRO A 508 29.02 5.62 29.89
N GLU A 509 29.64 6.66 30.47
CA GLU A 509 30.56 6.53 31.62
C GLU A 509 29.90 5.93 32.87
N VAL A 510 28.57 6.06 33.01
CA VAL A 510 27.80 5.44 34.10
C VAL A 510 27.86 3.92 34.01
N LEU A 511 27.74 3.36 32.80
CA LEU A 511 27.85 1.91 32.61
C LEU A 511 29.29 1.42 32.83
N LEU A 512 30.30 2.24 32.50
CA LEU A 512 31.69 1.89 32.83
C LEU A 512 31.91 1.77 34.33
N ARG A 513 31.34 2.68 35.13
CA ARG A 513 31.41 2.58 36.60
C ARG A 513 30.72 1.32 37.14
N LEU A 514 29.69 0.80 36.47
CA LEU A 514 29.13 -0.53 36.79
C LEU A 514 30.10 -1.66 36.40
N THR A 515 30.79 -1.56 35.25
CA THR A 515 31.80 -2.56 34.86
C THR A 515 33.00 -2.60 35.82
N GLU A 516 33.34 -1.50 36.50
CA GLU A 516 34.39 -1.48 37.53
C GLU A 516 34.07 -2.39 38.72
N GLY A 517 32.78 -2.68 38.97
CA GLY A 517 32.34 -3.63 39.99
C GLY A 517 32.51 -5.10 39.60
N ILE A 518 32.83 -5.40 38.34
CA ILE A 518 33.08 -6.76 37.84
C ILE A 518 34.53 -7.14 38.11
N LEU A 519 34.73 -8.20 38.88
CA LEU A 519 36.05 -8.65 39.33
C LEU A 519 36.77 -9.49 38.27
N GLU A 520 36.05 -10.30 37.50
CA GLU A 520 36.62 -11.09 36.40
C GLU A 520 36.99 -10.21 35.19
N ASP A 521 38.29 -10.13 34.89
CA ASP A 521 38.83 -9.25 33.84
C ASP A 521 38.25 -9.54 32.45
N GLU A 522 38.10 -10.81 32.06
CA GLU A 522 37.50 -11.19 30.77
C GLU A 522 36.03 -10.77 30.67
N ALA A 523 35.26 -10.97 31.74
CA ALA A 523 33.86 -10.57 31.82
C ALA A 523 33.71 -9.03 31.77
N ARG A 524 34.61 -8.31 32.46
CA ARG A 524 34.65 -6.84 32.43
C ARG A 524 34.97 -6.30 31.05
N GLU A 525 35.99 -6.84 30.39
CA GLU A 525 36.34 -6.44 29.02
C GLU A 525 35.21 -6.75 28.02
N GLY A 526 34.55 -7.91 28.18
CA GLY A 526 33.37 -8.29 27.40
C GLY A 526 32.20 -7.31 27.58
N ALA A 527 31.95 -6.87 28.82
CA ALA A 527 30.92 -5.87 29.13
C ALA A 527 31.22 -4.52 28.45
N ILE A 528 32.47 -4.05 28.52
CA ILE A 528 32.91 -2.81 27.86
C ILE A 528 32.73 -2.93 26.34
N ALA A 529 33.13 -4.05 25.74
CA ALA A 529 32.93 -4.31 24.31
C ALA A 529 31.44 -4.32 23.92
N HIS A 530 30.57 -4.87 24.78
CA HIS A 530 29.13 -4.88 24.59
C HIS A 530 28.53 -3.45 24.64
N VAL A 531 28.98 -2.61 25.58
CA VAL A 531 28.61 -1.19 25.65
C VAL A 531 29.03 -0.46 24.36
N ILE A 532 30.28 -0.65 23.91
CA ILE A 532 30.81 -0.03 22.69
C ILE A 532 29.96 -0.38 21.47
N ARG A 533 29.60 -1.66 21.29
CA ARG A 533 28.81 -2.14 20.15
C ARG A 533 27.44 -1.46 20.08
N ASN A 534 26.75 -1.36 21.21
CA ASN A 534 25.43 -0.72 21.26
C ASN A 534 25.54 0.81 21.11
N LEU A 535 26.58 1.42 21.69
CA LEU A 535 26.85 2.85 21.53
C LEU A 535 27.08 3.23 20.06
N THR A 536 27.87 2.43 19.33
CA THR A 536 28.13 2.70 17.92
C THR A 536 26.93 2.40 17.02
N ALA A 537 26.09 1.41 17.37
CA ALA A 537 24.82 1.16 16.70
C ALA A 537 23.87 2.36 16.81
N ILE A 538 23.71 2.93 18.02
CA ILE A 538 22.96 4.18 18.24
C ILE A 538 23.56 5.34 17.45
N GLY A 539 24.91 5.41 17.36
CA GLY A 539 25.61 6.40 16.55
C GLY A 539 25.23 6.37 15.07
N VAL A 540 25.04 5.18 14.50
CA VAL A 540 24.55 5.01 13.12
C VAL A 540 23.11 5.47 13.01
N GLU A 541 22.23 5.02 13.90
CA GLU A 541 20.80 5.38 13.90
C GLU A 541 20.60 6.90 14.02
N LYS A 542 21.29 7.55 14.96
CA LYS A 542 21.22 9.00 15.19
C LYS A 542 22.10 9.81 14.23
N ARG A 543 22.79 9.15 13.30
CA ARG A 543 23.74 9.76 12.34
C ARG A 543 24.77 10.66 13.01
N SER A 544 25.31 10.26 14.17
CA SER A 544 26.18 11.09 14.98
C SER A 544 27.58 10.48 15.13
N ARG A 545 28.58 11.24 14.69
CA ARG A 545 30.01 10.88 14.78
C ARG A 545 30.53 10.85 16.21
N ASP A 546 29.89 11.59 17.10
CA ASP A 546 30.30 11.69 18.51
C ASP A 546 30.22 10.32 19.19
N TYR A 547 29.15 9.56 18.95
CA TYR A 547 29.00 8.20 19.49
C TYR A 547 30.07 7.23 18.97
N ILE A 548 30.46 7.35 17.70
CA ILE A 548 31.55 6.56 17.11
C ILE A 548 32.89 6.92 17.78
N GLN A 549 33.17 8.22 17.95
CA GLN A 549 34.40 8.68 18.62
C GLN A 549 34.46 8.26 20.08
N ARG A 550 33.34 8.35 20.82
CA ARG A 550 33.23 7.84 22.18
C ARG A 550 33.50 6.33 22.22
N GLY A 551 32.91 5.54 21.32
CA GLY A 551 33.18 4.11 21.21
C GLY A 551 34.67 3.78 21.01
N ILE A 552 35.40 4.59 20.22
CA ILE A 552 36.85 4.47 20.06
C ILE A 552 37.59 4.80 21.36
N GLY A 553 37.19 5.87 22.04
CA GLY A 553 37.74 6.25 23.34
C GLY A 553 37.58 5.14 24.36
N LEU A 554 36.38 4.56 24.45
CA LEU A 554 36.05 3.45 25.35
C LEU A 554 36.85 2.18 25.04
N ALA A 555 37.17 1.91 23.77
CA ALA A 555 37.99 0.77 23.39
C ALA A 555 39.40 0.81 24.03
N SER A 556 39.89 1.99 24.42
CA SER A 556 41.16 2.12 25.15
C SER A 556 41.15 1.53 26.57
N ASN A 557 39.96 1.37 27.16
CA ASN A 557 39.77 0.79 28.50
C ASN A 557 39.81 -0.76 28.50
N ILE A 558 39.84 -1.39 27.33
CA ILE A 558 39.98 -2.85 27.18
C ILE A 558 41.47 -3.20 27.15
N GLY A 559 41.99 -3.98 28.09
CA GLY A 559 43.40 -4.35 28.16
C GLY A 559 43.81 -5.41 27.12
N GLY A 560 42.96 -6.41 26.91
CA GLY A 560 43.14 -7.51 25.97
C GLY A 560 43.12 -7.08 24.51
N GLN A 561 44.18 -7.41 23.76
CA GLN A 561 44.29 -7.05 22.33
C GLN A 561 43.22 -7.71 21.46
N HIS A 562 42.79 -8.93 21.80
CA HIS A 562 41.77 -9.64 21.07
C HIS A 562 40.39 -8.97 21.24
N THR A 563 39.92 -8.83 22.48
CA THR A 563 38.63 -8.18 22.81
C THR A 563 38.58 -6.73 22.31
N ARG A 564 39.70 -6.00 22.41
CA ARG A 564 39.84 -4.64 21.87
C ARG A 564 39.70 -4.61 20.34
N SER A 565 40.26 -5.61 19.64
CA SER A 565 40.14 -5.72 18.19
C SER A 565 38.70 -5.98 17.76
N GLU A 566 37.96 -6.84 18.47
CA GLU A 566 36.55 -7.11 18.20
C GLU A 566 35.65 -5.88 18.45
N ALA A 567 35.88 -5.17 19.56
CA ALA A 567 35.18 -3.92 19.85
C ALA A 567 35.43 -2.89 18.73
N LEU A 568 36.69 -2.71 18.31
CA LEU A 568 37.03 -1.79 17.21
C LEU A 568 36.48 -2.25 15.86
N PHE A 569 36.31 -3.54 15.59
CA PHE A 569 35.63 -4.00 14.38
C PHE A 569 34.16 -3.57 14.36
N ALA A 570 33.45 -3.65 15.49
CA ALA A 570 32.09 -3.14 15.59
C ALA A 570 32.04 -1.61 15.36
N VAL A 571 33.03 -0.87 15.83
CA VAL A 571 33.18 0.57 15.52
C VAL A 571 33.40 0.79 14.02
N ILE A 572 34.30 0.03 13.38
CA ILE A 572 34.60 0.17 11.94
C ILE A 572 33.37 -0.16 11.09
N GLU A 573 32.60 -1.18 11.44
CA GLU A 573 31.36 -1.52 10.73
C GLU A 573 30.32 -0.41 10.85
N ALA A 574 30.13 0.14 12.06
CA ALA A 574 29.26 1.29 12.28
C ALA A 574 29.75 2.54 11.52
N ALA A 575 31.05 2.83 11.56
CA ALA A 575 31.67 3.93 10.81
C ALA A 575 31.52 3.75 9.29
N SER A 576 31.58 2.51 8.78
CA SER A 576 31.36 2.21 7.37
C SER A 576 29.92 2.50 6.95
N GLN A 577 28.95 2.14 7.79
CA GLN A 577 27.55 2.45 7.52
C GLN A 577 27.30 3.96 7.58
N LEU A 578 27.83 4.64 8.58
CA LEU A 578 27.68 6.08 8.73
C LEU A 578 28.38 6.87 7.61
N ALA A 579 29.54 6.39 7.14
CA ALA A 579 30.24 6.97 5.99
C ALA A 579 29.37 6.94 4.73
N VAL A 580 28.66 5.84 4.49
CA VAL A 580 27.69 5.72 3.40
C VAL A 580 26.54 6.70 3.61
N ASP A 581 25.91 6.68 4.79
CA ASP A 581 24.72 7.51 5.07
C ASP A 581 24.99 9.03 5.02
N GLN A 582 26.25 9.45 5.20
CA GLN A 582 26.68 10.85 5.19
C GLN A 582 27.55 11.25 3.99
N SER A 583 27.80 10.34 3.06
CA SER A 583 28.74 10.55 1.93
C SER A 583 30.12 11.08 2.40
N ASP A 584 30.65 10.55 3.51
CA ASP A 584 31.94 10.99 4.09
C ASP A 584 32.96 9.85 4.18
N LEU A 585 33.79 9.74 3.14
CA LEU A 585 34.91 8.80 3.10
C LEU A 585 36.01 9.11 4.14
N ASP A 586 36.15 10.36 4.60
CA ASP A 586 37.21 10.74 5.54
C ASP A 586 37.03 10.04 6.90
N LEU A 587 35.80 9.66 7.25
CA LEU A 587 35.54 8.86 8.45
C LEU A 587 36.28 7.51 8.40
N LEU A 588 36.24 6.82 7.27
CA LEU A 588 36.97 5.56 7.06
C LEU A 588 38.50 5.76 7.00
N ARG A 589 38.96 6.90 6.46
CA ARG A 589 40.39 7.26 6.49
C ARG A 589 40.89 7.48 7.91
N ARG A 590 40.10 8.12 8.78
CA ARG A 590 40.44 8.30 10.20
C ARG A 590 40.44 6.97 10.95
N MET A 591 39.52 6.06 10.61
CA MET A 591 39.50 4.72 11.21
C MET A 591 40.80 3.95 11.01
N LYS A 592 41.47 4.14 9.87
CA LYS A 592 42.80 3.56 9.62
C LYS A 592 43.81 4.04 10.67
N SER A 593 43.92 5.36 10.86
CA SER A 593 44.87 5.94 11.82
C SER A 593 44.59 5.44 13.25
N TRP A 594 43.33 5.45 13.69
CA TRP A 594 42.95 4.99 15.01
C TRP A 594 43.23 3.49 15.21
N SER A 595 42.86 2.64 14.24
CA SER A 595 43.08 1.20 14.33
C SER A 595 44.57 0.84 14.40
N THR A 596 45.42 1.52 13.61
CA THR A 596 46.88 1.31 13.65
C THR A 596 47.53 1.82 14.94
N SER A 597 46.89 2.73 15.68
CA SER A 597 47.41 3.27 16.94
C SER A 597 46.97 2.48 18.18
N LEU A 598 45.79 1.84 18.13
CA LEU A 598 45.18 1.18 19.30
C LEU A 598 45.40 -0.34 19.34
N LEU A 599 45.80 -0.93 18.21
CA LEU A 599 45.99 -2.38 18.05
C LEU A 599 47.43 -2.74 17.72
N ALA A 600 47.87 -3.90 18.21
CA ALA A 600 49.11 -4.53 17.75
C ALA A 600 49.04 -4.86 16.25
N LYS A 601 50.21 -4.96 15.60
CA LYS A 601 50.35 -5.08 14.14
C LYS A 601 49.46 -6.18 13.53
N GLU A 602 49.40 -7.34 14.17
CA GLU A 602 48.63 -8.51 13.72
C GLU A 602 47.12 -8.22 13.65
N TYR A 603 46.57 -7.52 14.64
CA TYR A 603 45.14 -7.17 14.70
C TYR A 603 44.81 -5.94 13.84
N ALA A 604 45.76 -5.03 13.68
CA ALA A 604 45.62 -3.86 12.80
C ALA A 604 45.44 -4.27 11.32
N THR A 605 46.10 -5.34 10.87
CA THR A 605 45.93 -5.89 9.52
C THR A 605 44.48 -6.33 9.25
N ALA A 606 43.85 -7.01 10.20
CA ALA A 606 42.45 -7.41 10.09
C ALA A 606 41.49 -6.19 10.13
N ALA A 607 41.79 -5.17 10.95
CA ALA A 607 41.04 -3.92 10.98
C ALA A 607 41.09 -3.18 9.63
N ILE A 608 42.26 -3.11 9.00
CA ILE A 608 42.44 -2.54 7.66
C ILE A 608 41.58 -3.30 6.63
N GLY A 609 41.55 -4.64 6.71
CA GLY A 609 40.68 -5.45 5.86
C GLY A 609 39.19 -5.09 5.98
N LYS A 610 38.70 -4.84 7.20
CA LYS A 610 37.33 -4.36 7.46
C LYS A 610 37.08 -2.95 6.94
N ILE A 611 38.04 -2.04 7.06
CA ILE A 611 37.96 -0.68 6.50
C ILE A 611 37.84 -0.74 4.98
N VAL A 612 38.64 -1.59 4.31
CA VAL A 612 38.55 -1.82 2.86
C VAL A 612 37.17 -2.31 2.45
N GLN A 613 36.57 -3.23 3.20
CA GLN A 613 35.18 -3.68 2.96
C GLN A 613 34.17 -2.52 3.11
N GLY A 614 34.39 -1.62 4.07
CA GLY A 614 33.63 -0.39 4.23
C GLY A 614 33.75 0.54 3.02
N MET A 615 34.95 0.72 2.50
CA MET A 615 35.21 1.54 1.30
C MET A 615 34.57 0.95 0.04
N ILE A 616 34.57 -0.38 -0.11
CA ILE A 616 33.84 -1.09 -1.17
C ILE A 616 32.33 -0.79 -1.08
N ARG A 617 31.74 -0.85 0.12
CA ARG A 617 30.32 -0.55 0.35
C ARG A 617 29.98 0.91 0.02
N TYR A 618 30.85 1.82 0.44
CA TYR A 618 30.75 3.25 0.12
C TYR A 618 30.78 3.49 -1.39
N ALA A 619 31.77 2.92 -2.08
CA ALA A 619 31.92 3.06 -3.53
C ALA A 619 30.68 2.58 -4.30
N MET A 620 30.11 1.43 -3.91
CA MET A 620 28.89 0.89 -4.52
C MET A 620 27.68 1.80 -4.33
N THR A 621 27.52 2.38 -3.14
CA THR A 621 26.32 3.17 -2.81
C THR A 621 26.39 4.57 -3.40
N GLU A 622 27.53 5.25 -3.23
CA GLU A 622 27.77 6.60 -3.76
C GLU A 622 28.13 6.60 -5.25
N LYS A 623 28.37 5.42 -5.84
CA LYS A 623 28.80 5.23 -7.24
C LYS A 623 30.12 5.95 -7.55
N THR A 624 31.05 5.97 -6.60
CA THR A 624 32.29 6.74 -6.68
C THR A 624 33.54 5.84 -6.76
N PRO A 625 34.34 5.93 -7.85
CA PRO A 625 35.53 5.09 -8.00
C PRO A 625 36.72 5.49 -7.12
N TYR A 626 36.82 6.76 -6.70
CA TYR A 626 37.96 7.23 -5.88
C TYR A 626 38.06 6.52 -4.51
N ALA A 627 36.95 6.02 -3.97
CA ALA A 627 36.94 5.24 -2.74
C ALA A 627 37.63 3.88 -2.93
N LEU A 628 37.55 3.31 -4.14
CA LEU A 628 38.24 2.09 -4.52
C LEU A 628 39.74 2.34 -4.74
N ASP A 629 40.13 3.51 -5.27
CA ASP A 629 41.54 3.88 -5.42
C ASP A 629 42.24 3.99 -4.06
N GLU A 630 41.51 4.46 -3.04
CA GLU A 630 41.98 4.47 -1.66
C GLU A 630 42.02 3.06 -1.05
N ALA A 631 40.99 2.24 -1.32
CA ALA A 631 40.93 0.85 -0.87
C ALA A 631 42.11 0.02 -1.40
N ASP A 632 42.45 0.13 -2.69
CA ASP A 632 43.59 -0.59 -3.28
C ASP A 632 44.93 -0.11 -2.69
N ARG A 633 45.10 1.19 -2.48
CA ARG A 633 46.27 1.74 -1.75
C ARG A 633 46.39 1.18 -0.32
N MET A 634 45.27 0.96 0.37
CA MET A 634 45.27 0.35 1.70
C MET A 634 45.58 -1.15 1.67
N LEU A 635 45.21 -1.87 0.61
CA LEU A 635 45.54 -3.28 0.45
C LEU A 635 47.05 -3.53 0.40
N GLY A 636 47.85 -2.56 -0.06
CA GLY A 636 49.31 -2.64 0.02
C GLY A 636 49.88 -2.74 1.44
N MET A 637 49.10 -2.43 2.47
CA MET A 637 49.49 -2.49 3.89
C MET A 637 49.04 -3.78 4.58
N VAL A 638 48.35 -4.68 3.88
CA VAL A 638 47.88 -5.96 4.39
C VAL A 638 48.96 -7.02 4.16
N ASP A 639 49.61 -7.48 5.24
CA ASP A 639 50.69 -8.49 5.17
C ASP A 639 50.16 -9.91 4.88
N ASP A 640 48.87 -10.19 5.15
CA ASP A 640 48.24 -11.48 4.84
C ASP A 640 47.93 -11.59 3.33
N ALA A 641 48.75 -12.38 2.63
CA ALA A 641 48.65 -12.61 1.18
C ALA A 641 47.35 -13.30 0.72
N ARG A 642 46.63 -14.01 1.60
CA ARG A 642 45.33 -14.61 1.25
C ARG A 642 44.24 -13.55 1.35
N LEU A 643 44.16 -12.83 2.47
CA LEU A 643 43.18 -11.76 2.68
C LEU A 643 43.36 -10.63 1.66
N GLN A 644 44.61 -10.27 1.36
CA GLN A 644 44.94 -9.25 0.36
C GLN A 644 44.42 -9.63 -1.03
N ARG A 645 44.58 -10.90 -1.45
CA ARG A 645 44.06 -11.39 -2.74
C ARG A 645 42.53 -11.37 -2.78
N GLU A 646 41.87 -11.88 -1.75
CA GLU A 646 40.40 -11.91 -1.67
C GLU A 646 39.80 -10.51 -1.74
N LEU A 647 40.34 -9.56 -0.97
CA LEU A 647 39.85 -8.18 -0.98
C LEU A 647 40.17 -7.47 -2.30
N ARG A 648 41.32 -7.74 -2.91
CA ARG A 648 41.66 -7.17 -4.23
C ARG A 648 40.70 -7.65 -5.31
N ASP A 649 40.35 -8.93 -5.32
CA ASP A 649 39.37 -9.47 -6.26
C ASP A 649 37.99 -8.80 -6.08
N ARG A 650 37.59 -8.54 -4.83
CA ARG A 650 36.38 -7.76 -4.53
C ARG A 650 36.47 -6.30 -4.98
N VAL A 651 37.63 -5.65 -4.83
CA VAL A 651 37.84 -4.27 -5.33
C VAL A 651 37.69 -4.24 -6.86
N ILE A 652 38.31 -5.18 -7.58
CA ILE A 652 38.20 -5.28 -9.05
C ILE A 652 36.73 -5.47 -9.48
N GLU A 653 36.02 -6.42 -8.87
CA GLU A 653 34.60 -6.63 -9.12
C GLU A 653 33.77 -5.36 -8.84
N THR A 654 34.11 -4.64 -7.78
CA THR A 654 33.41 -3.41 -7.40
C THR A 654 33.66 -2.27 -8.38
N TYR A 655 34.87 -2.12 -8.92
CA TYR A 655 35.14 -1.14 -9.98
C TYR A 655 34.22 -1.39 -11.19
N ILE A 656 34.07 -2.64 -11.60
CA ILE A 656 33.21 -3.03 -12.73
C ILE A 656 31.74 -2.70 -12.40
N ARG A 657 31.25 -3.09 -11.22
CA ARG A 657 29.87 -2.81 -10.79
C ARG A 657 29.58 -1.31 -10.66
N VAL A 658 30.50 -0.52 -10.10
CA VAL A 658 30.39 0.94 -10.01
C VAL A 658 30.37 1.57 -11.41
N GLY A 659 31.26 1.13 -12.32
CA GLY A 659 31.24 1.55 -13.71
C GLY A 659 29.88 1.26 -14.37
N CYS A 660 29.31 0.07 -14.15
CA CYS A 660 27.99 -0.28 -14.66
C CYS A 660 26.90 0.66 -14.09
N LEU A 661 26.91 0.92 -12.79
CA LEU A 661 25.95 1.82 -12.13
C LEU A 661 26.04 3.27 -12.63
N ARG A 662 27.23 3.73 -13.04
CA ARG A 662 27.43 5.04 -13.68
C ARG A 662 26.82 5.06 -15.08
N LEU A 663 27.05 4.01 -15.89
CA LEU A 663 26.49 3.89 -17.25
C LEU A 663 24.95 3.79 -17.29
N VAL A 664 24.30 3.19 -16.28
CA VAL A 664 22.82 3.17 -16.17
C VAL A 664 22.25 4.57 -15.91
N GLY A 665 22.94 5.38 -15.09
CA GLY A 665 22.45 6.68 -14.62
C GLY A 665 22.45 7.80 -15.65
N GLY A 666 23.17 7.65 -16.78
CA GLY A 666 23.30 8.67 -17.83
C GLY A 666 22.08 8.84 -18.76
N THR A 667 20.94 8.25 -18.42
CA THR A 667 19.79 8.07 -19.35
C THR A 667 18.79 9.24 -19.38
N ALA A 668 19.10 10.42 -18.83
CA ALA A 668 18.22 11.58 -18.91
C ALA A 668 18.99 12.87 -19.20
N ALA A 669 18.91 13.33 -20.45
CA ALA A 669 19.51 14.52 -21.06
C ALA A 669 20.94 14.32 -21.61
N ASN A 670 21.01 14.47 -22.93
CA ASN A 670 22.21 14.70 -23.74
C ASN A 670 23.29 15.48 -22.98
N GLN A 671 24.53 15.00 -23.09
CA GLN A 671 25.79 15.57 -22.58
C GLN A 671 26.13 15.22 -21.12
N SER A 672 26.57 13.99 -20.86
CA SER A 672 27.57 13.77 -19.81
C SER A 672 28.89 14.37 -20.32
N PRO A 673 29.46 15.40 -19.67
CA PRO A 673 30.63 16.12 -20.20
C PRO A 673 31.93 15.31 -20.20
N ASP A 674 31.96 14.09 -19.67
CA ASP A 674 33.19 13.28 -19.61
C ASP A 674 32.90 11.76 -19.62
N PHE A 675 32.46 11.24 -20.78
CA PHE A 675 32.29 9.79 -21.01
C PHE A 675 33.53 8.96 -20.60
N GLU A 676 34.73 9.54 -20.72
CA GLU A 676 35.96 8.90 -20.27
C GLU A 676 36.00 8.67 -18.75
N ASP A 677 35.40 9.54 -17.94
CA ASP A 677 35.29 9.35 -16.48
C ASP A 677 34.28 8.23 -16.14
N GLU A 678 33.23 8.05 -16.93
CA GLU A 678 32.28 6.94 -16.77
C GLU A 678 32.90 5.58 -17.10
N VAL A 679 33.81 5.53 -18.08
CA VAL A 679 34.51 4.31 -18.50
C VAL A 679 35.75 4.02 -17.64
N GLN A 680 36.29 5.03 -16.95
CA GLN A 680 37.51 4.90 -16.14
C GLN A 680 37.51 3.74 -15.12
N PRO A 681 36.41 3.42 -14.41
CA PRO A 681 36.39 2.27 -13.50
C PRO A 681 36.72 0.94 -14.19
N PHE A 682 36.29 0.74 -15.43
CA PHE A 682 36.59 -0.48 -16.19
C PHE A 682 38.06 -0.56 -16.60
N ARG A 683 38.68 0.58 -16.94
CA ARG A 683 40.12 0.64 -17.25
C ARG A 683 40.97 0.34 -16.01
N GLN A 684 40.57 0.84 -14.84
CA GLN A 684 41.24 0.53 -13.57
C GLN A 684 41.09 -0.95 -13.21
N ALA A 685 39.88 -1.52 -13.35
CA ALA A 685 39.67 -2.96 -13.16
C ALA A 685 40.55 -3.80 -14.09
N LEU A 686 40.63 -3.45 -15.37
CA LEU A 686 41.48 -4.13 -16.35
C LEU A 686 42.97 -4.04 -15.99
N ALA A 687 43.44 -2.86 -15.56
CA ALA A 687 44.83 -2.66 -15.14
C ALA A 687 45.18 -3.54 -13.93
N LEU A 688 44.30 -3.59 -12.93
CA LEU A 688 44.48 -4.44 -11.75
C LEU A 688 44.45 -5.93 -12.07
N ILE A 689 43.59 -6.37 -12.99
CA ILE A 689 43.58 -7.76 -13.49
C ILE A 689 44.93 -8.10 -14.12
N ARG A 690 45.43 -7.26 -15.05
CA ARG A 690 46.72 -7.48 -15.73
C ARG A 690 47.92 -7.48 -14.78
N GLN A 691 47.90 -6.60 -13.77
CA GLN A 691 49.03 -6.44 -12.85
C GLN A 691 49.13 -7.58 -11.83
N HIS A 692 48.00 -8.16 -11.42
CA HIS A 692 47.96 -9.05 -10.25
C HIS A 692 47.43 -10.46 -10.50
N ALA A 693 46.79 -10.73 -11.65
CA ALA A 693 46.39 -12.08 -12.01
C ALA A 693 47.59 -12.87 -12.54
N ALA A 694 47.61 -14.18 -12.28
CA ALA A 694 48.54 -15.08 -12.96
C ALA A 694 48.16 -15.18 -14.45
N PRO A 695 49.12 -15.35 -15.39
CA PRO A 695 48.85 -15.35 -16.83
C PRO A 695 47.76 -16.35 -17.27
N ASP A 696 47.68 -17.50 -16.60
CA ASP A 696 46.68 -18.56 -16.83
C ASP A 696 45.28 -18.21 -16.29
N GLN A 697 45.15 -17.20 -15.43
CA GLN A 697 43.90 -16.77 -14.81
C GLN A 697 43.32 -15.47 -15.39
N VAL A 698 44.07 -14.77 -16.25
CA VAL A 698 43.63 -13.49 -16.85
C VAL A 698 42.34 -13.69 -17.63
N SER A 699 42.30 -14.68 -18.54
CA SER A 699 41.11 -14.97 -19.35
C SER A 699 39.87 -15.29 -18.51
N LEU A 700 40.03 -16.11 -17.46
CA LEU A 700 38.95 -16.45 -16.53
C LEU A 700 38.42 -15.21 -15.77
N ARG A 701 39.31 -14.31 -15.34
CA ARG A 701 38.93 -13.08 -14.64
C ARG A 701 38.24 -12.08 -15.58
N LEU A 702 38.68 -11.98 -16.83
CA LEU A 702 38.02 -11.17 -17.86
C LEU A 702 36.63 -11.72 -18.18
N ALA A 703 36.46 -13.05 -18.25
CA ALA A 703 35.15 -13.67 -18.42
C ALA A 703 34.19 -13.32 -17.26
N GLY A 704 34.66 -13.38 -16.02
CA GLY A 704 33.87 -12.96 -14.86
C GLY A 704 33.52 -11.47 -14.85
N ALA A 705 34.43 -10.62 -15.36
CA ALA A 705 34.14 -9.20 -15.54
C ALA A 705 33.02 -8.97 -16.56
N ILE A 706 33.07 -9.70 -17.69
CA ILE A 706 32.04 -9.67 -18.72
C ILE A 706 30.68 -10.16 -18.19
N ASP A 707 30.66 -11.21 -17.38
CA ASP A 707 29.42 -11.72 -16.74
C ASP A 707 28.74 -10.64 -15.89
N ILE A 708 29.53 -9.89 -15.12
CA ILE A 708 29.01 -8.78 -14.32
C ILE A 708 28.41 -7.72 -15.24
N VAL A 709 29.12 -7.30 -16.30
CA VAL A 709 28.65 -6.27 -17.23
C VAL A 709 27.35 -6.70 -17.91
N LEU A 710 27.28 -7.94 -18.43
CA LEU A 710 26.07 -8.49 -19.06
C LEU A 710 24.87 -8.46 -18.11
N SER A 711 25.06 -8.85 -16.83
CA SER A 711 23.98 -8.85 -15.85
C SER A 711 23.35 -7.47 -15.56
N TYR A 712 24.11 -6.40 -15.78
CA TYR A 712 23.61 -5.02 -15.68
C TYR A 712 23.03 -4.53 -17.02
N ALA A 713 23.64 -4.92 -18.14
CA ALA A 713 23.15 -4.59 -19.48
C ALA A 713 21.75 -5.17 -19.73
N GLU A 714 21.47 -6.42 -19.32
CA GLU A 714 20.13 -7.04 -19.43
C GLU A 714 19.03 -6.23 -18.72
N ARG A 715 19.39 -5.44 -17.70
CA ARG A 715 18.44 -4.66 -16.87
C ARG A 715 18.32 -3.20 -17.31
N SER A 716 19.02 -2.79 -18.37
CA SER A 716 19.18 -1.39 -18.76
C SER A 716 19.15 -1.23 -20.28
N ASN A 717 18.42 -0.24 -20.79
CA ASN A 717 18.36 0.07 -22.23
C ASN A 717 19.55 0.92 -22.74
N SER A 718 20.69 0.91 -22.03
CA SER A 718 21.84 1.76 -22.37
C SER A 718 22.77 1.03 -23.33
N SER A 719 22.97 1.57 -24.53
CA SER A 719 23.92 1.03 -25.51
C SER A 719 25.38 1.23 -25.10
N ALA A 720 25.67 2.09 -24.12
CA ALA A 720 27.04 2.35 -23.67
C ALA A 720 27.75 1.11 -23.08
N PHE A 721 27.00 0.07 -22.68
CA PHE A 721 27.56 -1.19 -22.19
C PHE A 721 28.40 -1.96 -23.22
N PHE A 722 28.27 -1.68 -24.52
CA PHE A 722 29.12 -2.30 -25.54
C PHE A 722 30.59 -1.93 -25.39
N VAL A 723 30.90 -0.76 -24.80
CA VAL A 723 32.27 -0.30 -24.59
C VAL A 723 33.04 -1.18 -23.60
N PRO A 724 32.59 -1.39 -22.35
CA PRO A 724 33.28 -2.30 -21.43
C PRO A 724 33.28 -3.76 -21.90
N LEU A 725 32.24 -4.21 -22.60
CA LEU A 725 32.20 -5.57 -23.17
C LEU A 725 33.30 -5.76 -24.23
N ALA A 726 33.46 -4.80 -25.15
CA ALA A 726 34.54 -4.81 -26.12
C ALA A 726 35.92 -4.68 -25.46
N LEU A 727 36.04 -3.78 -24.47
CA LEU A 727 37.27 -3.53 -23.72
C LEU A 727 37.81 -4.80 -23.06
N PHE A 728 36.97 -5.58 -22.37
CA PHE A 728 37.42 -6.82 -21.73
C PHE A 728 37.58 -7.98 -22.71
N SER A 729 36.74 -8.07 -23.74
CA SER A 729 36.78 -9.21 -24.68
C SER A 729 38.02 -9.19 -25.57
N LEU A 730 38.44 -8.01 -26.03
CA LEU A 730 39.63 -7.87 -26.88
C LEU A 730 40.93 -8.23 -26.16
N GLU A 731 40.90 -8.23 -24.83
CA GLU A 731 42.04 -8.54 -23.96
C GLU A 731 42.25 -10.04 -23.72
N ILE A 732 41.34 -10.87 -24.22
CA ILE A 732 41.49 -12.33 -24.20
C ILE A 732 42.46 -12.74 -25.33
N GLU A 733 43.67 -13.16 -24.95
CA GLU A 733 44.74 -13.52 -25.90
C GLU A 733 44.41 -14.77 -26.73
N ASN A 734 43.71 -15.75 -26.15
CA ASN A 734 43.35 -17.00 -26.85
C ASN A 734 42.20 -16.74 -27.84
N PRO A 735 42.40 -16.92 -29.16
CA PRO A 735 41.36 -16.64 -30.16
C PRO A 735 40.09 -17.49 -30.00
N LEU A 736 40.21 -18.74 -29.53
CA LEU A 736 39.05 -19.63 -29.36
C LEU A 736 38.18 -19.19 -28.18
N GLU A 737 38.80 -18.77 -27.07
CA GLU A 737 38.10 -18.28 -25.89
C GLU A 737 37.44 -16.92 -26.18
N ARG A 738 38.15 -16.05 -26.90
CA ARG A 738 37.62 -14.76 -27.35
C ARG A 738 36.44 -14.92 -28.30
N ASP A 739 36.54 -15.79 -29.30
CA ASP A 739 35.43 -16.08 -30.22
C ASP A 739 34.20 -16.58 -29.47
N ALA A 740 34.38 -17.49 -28.51
CA ALA A 740 33.29 -18.00 -27.67
C ALA A 740 32.66 -16.88 -26.83
N MET A 741 33.49 -15.99 -26.26
CA MET A 741 33.03 -14.86 -25.45
C MET A 741 32.24 -13.83 -26.27
N ILE A 742 32.76 -13.44 -27.44
CA ILE A 742 32.14 -12.49 -28.35
C ILE A 742 30.83 -13.06 -28.91
N THR A 743 30.79 -14.35 -29.25
CA THR A 743 29.56 -15.03 -29.68
C THR A 743 28.52 -15.04 -28.57
N ARG A 744 28.92 -15.24 -27.31
CA ARG A 744 28.03 -15.18 -26.16
C ARG A 744 27.45 -13.78 -25.97
N ILE A 745 28.28 -12.74 -26.01
CA ILE A 745 27.83 -11.35 -25.92
C ILE A 745 26.83 -11.02 -27.05
N ALA A 746 27.11 -11.47 -28.27
CA ALA A 746 26.23 -11.23 -29.41
C ALA A 746 24.91 -12.03 -29.36
N ALA A 747 24.88 -13.20 -28.73
CA ALA A 747 23.68 -14.02 -28.59
C ALA A 747 22.58 -13.30 -27.78
N ASP A 748 22.97 -12.50 -26.79
CA ASP A 748 22.07 -11.69 -25.97
C ASP A 748 21.57 -10.43 -26.71
N LEU A 749 22.08 -10.17 -27.92
CA LEU A 749 21.75 -9.01 -28.78
C LEU A 749 20.98 -9.42 -30.03
N ARG A 750 20.26 -10.55 -29.98
CA ARG A 750 19.64 -11.19 -31.15
C ARG A 750 18.72 -10.28 -31.97
N GLU A 751 17.97 -9.39 -31.31
CA GLU A 751 17.12 -8.38 -31.97
C GLU A 751 17.92 -7.38 -32.83
N ILE A 752 19.18 -7.12 -32.47
CA ILE A 752 20.09 -6.23 -33.19
C ILE A 752 20.88 -6.97 -34.26
N VAL A 753 21.22 -8.24 -34.03
CA VAL A 753 21.84 -9.12 -35.04
C VAL A 753 20.93 -9.25 -36.26
N GLU A 754 19.61 -9.28 -36.07
CA GLU A 754 18.62 -9.30 -37.16
C GLU A 754 18.57 -7.99 -37.98
N LEU A 755 19.02 -6.85 -37.44
CA LEU A 755 19.07 -5.56 -38.16
C LEU A 755 20.21 -5.49 -39.19
N LEU A 756 21.31 -6.21 -38.95
CA LEU A 756 22.53 -6.13 -39.77
C LEU A 756 22.60 -7.18 -40.88
N ASP A 757 21.67 -8.14 -40.90
CA ASP A 757 21.68 -9.30 -41.80
C ASP A 757 23.05 -10.02 -41.82
N SER A 758 23.77 -9.95 -40.69
CA SER A 758 25.12 -10.49 -40.52
C SER A 758 25.17 -11.51 -39.38
N THR A 759 25.87 -12.61 -39.64
CA THR A 759 26.10 -13.67 -38.66
C THR A 759 27.44 -13.55 -37.94
N ASP A 760 28.27 -12.53 -38.24
CA ASP A 760 29.58 -12.35 -37.58
C ASP A 760 29.45 -11.47 -36.32
N PRO A 761 29.67 -12.03 -35.12
CA PRO A 761 29.45 -11.29 -33.87
C PRO A 761 30.44 -10.13 -33.68
N TYR A 762 31.60 -10.14 -34.34
CA TYR A 762 32.54 -9.03 -34.29
C TYR A 762 32.06 -7.83 -35.10
N GLU A 763 31.38 -8.06 -36.22
CA GLU A 763 30.78 -6.99 -37.03
C GLU A 763 29.64 -6.32 -36.25
N VAL A 764 28.77 -7.12 -35.64
CA VAL A 764 27.63 -6.63 -34.85
C VAL A 764 28.10 -5.70 -33.72
N LEU A 765 29.12 -6.12 -32.97
CA LEU A 765 29.68 -5.28 -31.90
C LEU A 765 30.39 -4.03 -32.43
N THR A 766 31.07 -4.13 -33.57
CA THR A 766 31.70 -2.96 -34.22
C THR A 766 30.63 -1.93 -34.60
N TYR A 767 29.57 -2.38 -35.26
CA TYR A 767 28.45 -1.51 -35.64
C TYR A 767 27.82 -0.84 -34.42
N LEU A 768 27.55 -1.62 -33.37
CA LEU A 768 26.94 -1.12 -32.14
C LEU A 768 27.78 -0.06 -31.43
N LEU A 769 29.11 -0.22 -31.40
CA LEU A 769 30.02 0.80 -30.90
C LEU A 769 29.96 2.07 -31.73
N MET A 770 29.84 1.94 -33.05
CA MET A 770 29.77 3.08 -33.97
C MET A 770 28.42 3.83 -33.95
N GLN A 771 27.36 3.21 -33.41
CA GLN A 771 26.06 3.87 -33.20
C GLN A 771 25.99 4.68 -31.90
N LEU A 772 27.03 4.64 -31.07
CA LEU A 772 27.07 5.45 -29.85
C LEU A 772 27.27 6.93 -30.21
N ASP A 773 26.53 7.82 -29.55
CA ASP A 773 26.67 9.28 -29.72
C ASP A 773 28.13 9.75 -29.50
N GLN A 774 28.88 9.04 -28.66
CA GLN A 774 30.27 9.34 -28.31
C GLN A 774 31.28 8.79 -29.32
N ALA A 775 30.86 7.99 -30.31
CA ALA A 775 31.76 7.38 -31.30
C ALA A 775 32.50 8.43 -32.13
N GLU A 776 31.87 9.60 -32.35
CA GLU A 776 32.50 10.71 -33.08
C GLU A 776 33.60 11.42 -32.28
N THR A 777 33.56 11.34 -30.94
CA THR A 777 34.41 12.14 -30.06
C THR A 777 35.39 11.33 -29.20
N SER A 778 35.13 10.04 -28.96
CA SER A 778 35.98 9.18 -28.11
C SER A 778 36.99 8.37 -28.93
N PRO A 779 38.31 8.59 -28.75
CA PRO A 779 39.35 7.76 -29.36
C PRO A 779 39.25 6.28 -28.93
N LEU A 780 38.79 6.02 -27.71
CA LEU A 780 38.66 4.67 -27.18
C LEU A 780 37.66 3.83 -28.00
N ILE A 781 36.48 4.39 -28.30
CA ILE A 781 35.46 3.69 -29.08
C ILE A 781 35.99 3.36 -30.48
N MET A 782 36.68 4.31 -31.12
CA MET A 782 37.29 4.11 -32.44
C MET A 782 38.35 3.01 -32.44
N ASP A 783 39.21 2.97 -31.42
CA ASP A 783 40.25 1.94 -31.30
C ASP A 783 39.64 0.55 -31.07
N LEU A 784 38.59 0.45 -30.24
CA LEU A 784 37.86 -0.79 -29.99
C LEU A 784 37.15 -1.28 -31.27
N ALA A 785 36.46 -0.39 -31.99
CA ALA A 785 35.77 -0.71 -33.24
C ALA A 785 36.76 -1.18 -34.32
N SER A 786 37.92 -0.54 -34.45
CA SER A 786 38.98 -0.94 -35.38
C SER A 786 39.54 -2.33 -35.04
N GLN A 787 39.77 -2.61 -33.76
CA GLN A 787 40.27 -3.92 -33.31
C GLN A 787 39.26 -5.04 -33.50
N LEU A 788 37.98 -4.81 -33.19
CA LEU A 788 36.89 -5.77 -33.41
C LEU A 788 36.72 -6.06 -34.91
N ASN A 789 36.65 -5.02 -35.75
CA ASN A 789 36.50 -5.19 -37.19
C ASN A 789 37.67 -6.02 -37.77
N GLY A 790 38.89 -5.86 -37.24
CA GLY A 790 40.04 -6.68 -37.63
C GLY A 790 39.87 -8.18 -37.42
N GLN A 791 38.96 -8.61 -36.54
CA GLN A 791 38.68 -10.03 -36.24
C GLN A 791 37.56 -10.65 -37.10
N VAL A 792 36.77 -9.85 -37.84
CA VAL A 792 35.65 -10.33 -38.69
C VAL A 792 36.12 -11.36 -39.70
N LYS A 793 35.52 -12.55 -39.76
CA LYS A 793 36.01 -13.68 -40.55
C LYS A 793 35.80 -13.50 -42.04
N ASP A 794 34.65 -12.97 -42.46
CA ASP A 794 34.36 -12.75 -43.87
C ASP A 794 35.22 -11.58 -44.44
N PRO A 795 36.01 -11.82 -45.51
CA PRO A 795 36.88 -10.80 -46.08
C PRO A 795 36.14 -9.60 -46.67
N TYR A 796 34.95 -9.78 -47.25
CA TYR A 796 34.19 -8.67 -47.84
C TYR A 796 33.61 -7.77 -46.76
N THR A 797 32.93 -8.38 -45.79
CA THR A 797 32.40 -7.69 -44.61
C THR A 797 33.49 -6.91 -43.87
N ARG A 798 34.64 -7.54 -43.63
CA ARG A 798 35.78 -6.87 -42.96
C ARG A 798 36.22 -5.62 -43.72
N LEU A 799 36.38 -5.71 -45.05
CA LEU A 799 36.83 -4.59 -45.87
C LEU A 799 35.76 -3.50 -45.99
N SER A 800 34.48 -3.87 -46.06
CA SER A 800 33.35 -2.94 -46.03
C SER A 800 33.30 -2.18 -44.70
N GLY A 801 33.39 -2.87 -43.57
CA GLY A 801 33.48 -2.25 -42.24
C GLY A 801 34.71 -1.34 -42.07
N MET A 802 35.85 -1.70 -42.67
CA MET A 802 37.03 -0.81 -42.71
C MET A 802 36.75 0.46 -43.54
N ALA A 803 35.98 0.35 -44.63
CA ALA A 803 35.60 1.51 -45.46
C ALA A 803 34.67 2.45 -44.68
N THR A 804 33.71 1.90 -43.92
CA THR A 804 32.84 2.68 -43.03
C THR A 804 33.65 3.39 -41.93
N LEU A 805 34.60 2.70 -41.29
CA LEU A 805 35.50 3.33 -40.31
C LEU A 805 36.37 4.43 -40.94
N ALA A 806 36.84 4.23 -42.18
CA ALA A 806 37.59 5.24 -42.91
C ALA A 806 36.74 6.48 -43.22
N ASP A 807 35.47 6.32 -43.62
CA ASP A 807 34.52 7.42 -43.83
C ASP A 807 34.39 8.27 -42.56
N ILE A 808 34.14 7.62 -41.43
CA ILE A 808 33.95 8.28 -40.14
C ILE A 808 35.21 9.05 -39.74
N LEU A 809 36.40 8.47 -39.92
CA LEU A 809 37.67 9.16 -39.65
C LEU A 809 37.91 10.36 -40.56
N VAL A 810 37.54 10.26 -41.85
CA VAL A 810 37.64 11.37 -42.80
C VAL A 810 36.69 12.50 -42.40
N ARG A 811 35.46 12.19 -41.96
CA ARG A 811 34.49 13.17 -41.45
C ARG A 811 34.95 13.87 -40.16
N GLN A 812 35.73 13.17 -39.32
CA GLN A 812 36.35 13.71 -38.09
C GLN A 812 37.62 14.56 -38.32
N ASP A 813 37.92 14.94 -39.57
CA ASP A 813 39.15 15.66 -39.95
C ASP A 813 40.45 14.89 -39.64
N ARG A 814 40.38 13.56 -39.45
CA ARG A 814 41.52 12.65 -39.23
C ARG A 814 41.96 12.00 -40.55
N GLN A 815 42.13 12.83 -41.59
CA GLN A 815 42.34 12.41 -42.97
C GLN A 815 43.50 11.41 -43.13
N GLU A 816 44.61 11.62 -42.43
CA GLU A 816 45.78 10.74 -42.54
C GLU A 816 45.47 9.30 -42.10
N GLN A 817 44.65 9.11 -41.06
CA GLN A 817 44.29 7.79 -40.55
C GLN A 817 43.27 7.10 -41.47
N GLY A 818 42.29 7.86 -41.95
CA GLY A 818 41.33 7.37 -42.96
C GLY A 818 42.01 6.92 -44.25
N LEU A 819 42.95 7.71 -44.78
CA LEU A 819 43.72 7.35 -45.98
C LEU A 819 44.56 6.09 -45.79
N ARG A 820 45.18 5.89 -44.62
CA ARG A 820 45.91 4.63 -44.31
C ARG A 820 44.98 3.41 -44.30
N LEU A 821 43.75 3.55 -43.80
CA LEU A 821 42.77 2.46 -43.87
C LEU A 821 42.39 2.17 -45.32
N ILE A 822 42.15 3.20 -46.13
CA ILE A 822 41.84 3.05 -47.57
C ILE A 822 42.97 2.32 -48.31
N ASP A 823 44.23 2.69 -48.07
CA ASP A 823 45.39 2.00 -48.65
C ASP A 823 45.42 0.52 -48.23
N GLY A 824 45.09 0.25 -46.97
CA GLY A 824 44.95 -1.11 -46.43
C GLY A 824 43.83 -1.91 -47.08
N ILE A 825 42.71 -1.28 -47.44
CA ILE A 825 41.59 -1.93 -48.14
C ILE A 825 41.98 -2.25 -49.58
N LEU A 826 42.50 -1.28 -50.33
CA LEU A 826 42.90 -1.44 -51.73
C LEU A 826 43.97 -2.52 -51.90
N ALA A 827 44.93 -2.64 -50.97
CA ALA A 827 45.96 -3.68 -51.00
C ALA A 827 45.41 -5.11 -50.78
N ARG A 828 44.19 -5.25 -50.25
CA ARG A 828 43.54 -6.54 -49.95
C ARG A 828 42.37 -6.85 -50.89
N LEU A 829 41.98 -5.93 -51.76
CA LEU A 829 40.83 -6.05 -52.65
C LEU A 829 40.87 -7.30 -53.54
N ASP A 830 42.06 -7.63 -54.07
CA ASP A 830 42.23 -8.80 -54.95
C ASP A 830 42.03 -10.15 -54.24
N ARG A 831 41.94 -10.15 -52.91
CA ARG A 831 41.67 -11.34 -52.09
C ARG A 831 40.17 -11.67 -51.99
N LEU A 832 39.28 -10.77 -52.44
CA LEU A 832 37.84 -11.02 -52.44
C LEU A 832 37.46 -12.05 -53.50
N PRO A 833 36.66 -13.07 -53.19
CA PRO A 833 36.34 -14.16 -54.11
C PRO A 833 35.43 -13.71 -55.26
N HIS A 834 34.45 -12.84 -55.01
CA HIS A 834 33.46 -12.42 -56.00
C HIS A 834 33.77 -11.06 -56.62
N ARG A 835 33.45 -10.90 -57.90
CA ARG A 835 33.71 -9.64 -58.63
C ARG A 835 32.77 -8.53 -58.22
N PHE A 836 31.48 -8.82 -58.00
CA PHE A 836 30.53 -7.82 -57.52
C PHE A 836 30.98 -7.17 -56.20
N GLN A 837 31.54 -7.95 -55.27
CA GLN A 837 32.09 -7.47 -54.00
C GLN A 837 33.24 -6.47 -54.21
N ARG A 838 34.14 -6.75 -55.15
CA ARG A 838 35.25 -5.84 -55.50
C ARG A 838 34.73 -4.53 -56.06
N ILE A 839 33.70 -4.60 -56.92
CA ILE A 839 33.07 -3.43 -57.54
C ILE A 839 32.42 -2.55 -56.48
N LEU A 840 31.67 -3.15 -55.54
CA LEU A 840 31.04 -2.42 -54.45
C LEU A 840 32.08 -1.69 -53.57
N ILE A 841 33.15 -2.39 -53.13
CA ILE A 841 34.21 -1.75 -52.33
C ILE A 841 34.92 -0.63 -53.12
N LEU A 842 35.17 -0.83 -54.41
CA LEU A 842 35.77 0.22 -55.25
C LEU A 842 34.86 1.43 -55.42
N ALA A 843 33.54 1.20 -55.57
CA ALA A 843 32.52 2.24 -55.67
C ALA A 843 32.42 3.04 -54.36
N ASP A 844 32.43 2.36 -53.22
CA ASP A 844 32.45 2.98 -51.88
C ASP A 844 33.71 3.83 -51.70
N ILE A 845 34.90 3.26 -51.93
CA ILE A 845 36.17 3.98 -51.81
C ILE A 845 36.25 5.18 -52.76
N ALA A 846 35.76 5.04 -53.99
CA ALA A 846 35.70 6.15 -54.95
C ALA A 846 34.85 7.31 -54.39
N THR A 847 33.74 6.98 -53.74
CA THR A 847 32.86 7.96 -53.09
C THR A 847 33.54 8.61 -51.88
N LEU A 848 34.30 7.86 -51.08
CA LEU A 848 35.05 8.40 -49.93
C LEU A 848 36.20 9.31 -50.34
N LEU A 849 36.92 8.96 -51.41
CA LEU A 849 38.08 9.72 -51.89
C LEU A 849 37.69 10.98 -52.66
N VAL A 850 36.43 11.14 -53.07
CA VAL A 850 35.99 12.23 -53.96
C VAL A 850 36.37 13.63 -53.47
N ALA A 851 36.31 13.87 -52.16
CA ALA A 851 36.61 15.17 -51.57
C ALA A 851 38.09 15.34 -51.20
N THR A 852 38.88 14.26 -51.16
CA THR A 852 40.25 14.24 -50.61
C THR A 852 41.31 13.94 -51.67
N ASP A 853 41.06 13.02 -52.60
CA ASP A 853 41.94 12.64 -53.71
C ASP A 853 41.12 12.21 -54.94
N GLU A 854 40.79 13.20 -55.78
CA GLU A 854 39.95 13.02 -56.96
C GLU A 854 40.58 12.06 -58.01
N ALA A 855 41.90 12.05 -58.13
CA ALA A 855 42.59 11.21 -59.11
C ALA A 855 42.45 9.73 -58.74
N ARG A 856 42.62 9.41 -57.46
CA ARG A 856 42.42 8.04 -56.95
C ARG A 856 40.95 7.64 -56.94
N ALA A 857 40.03 8.56 -56.65
CA ALA A 857 38.59 8.30 -56.75
C ALA A 857 38.20 7.87 -58.18
N ARG A 858 38.71 8.60 -59.19
CA ARG A 858 38.50 8.26 -60.61
C ARG A 858 39.09 6.90 -60.97
N ASP A 859 40.33 6.61 -60.54
CA ASP A 859 40.96 5.30 -60.79
C ASP A 859 40.13 4.13 -60.19
N CYS A 860 39.64 4.30 -58.97
CA CYS A 860 38.79 3.29 -58.32
C CYS A 860 37.48 3.08 -59.12
N LEU A 861 36.83 4.15 -59.57
CA LEU A 861 35.63 4.07 -60.39
C LEU A 861 35.88 3.36 -61.74
N GLU A 862 36.95 3.72 -62.45
CA GLU A 862 37.28 3.09 -63.74
C GLU A 862 37.56 1.58 -63.57
N ARG A 863 38.28 1.21 -62.50
CA ARG A 863 38.50 -0.19 -62.14
C ARG A 863 37.20 -0.91 -61.82
N ALA A 864 36.25 -0.25 -61.18
CA ALA A 864 34.94 -0.82 -60.86
C ALA A 864 34.10 -1.04 -62.13
N ILE A 865 34.07 -0.06 -63.04
CA ILE A 865 33.36 -0.15 -64.33
C ILE A 865 33.96 -1.26 -65.21
N GLY A 866 35.29 -1.39 -65.26
CA GLY A 866 35.96 -2.43 -66.04
C GLY A 866 35.68 -3.87 -65.60
N LEU A 867 35.09 -4.06 -64.41
CA LEU A 867 34.69 -5.38 -63.89
C LEU A 867 33.21 -5.71 -64.14
N LEU A 868 32.41 -4.78 -64.70
CA LEU A 868 30.95 -4.86 -64.80
C LEU A 868 30.43 -5.94 -65.78
N ASP A 869 31.19 -6.23 -66.85
CA ASP A 869 30.75 -7.09 -67.96
C ASP A 869 30.66 -8.59 -67.60
N GLU A 870 31.17 -9.01 -66.43
CA GLU A 870 31.23 -10.41 -66.00
C GLU A 870 30.65 -10.62 -64.57
N ILE A 871 29.65 -9.83 -64.16
CA ILE A 871 28.96 -9.97 -62.86
C ILE A 871 27.84 -11.02 -62.92
N GLU A 872 27.59 -11.68 -61.79
CA GLU A 872 26.46 -12.57 -61.55
C GLU A 872 25.09 -11.87 -61.78
N PRO A 873 24.17 -12.45 -62.58
CA PRO A 873 22.97 -11.75 -63.10
C PRO A 873 22.04 -11.26 -61.98
N ASP A 874 21.88 -12.05 -60.93
CA ASP A 874 21.04 -11.79 -59.76
C ASP A 874 21.55 -10.63 -58.87
N ARG A 875 22.80 -10.18 -59.05
CA ARG A 875 23.37 -9.02 -58.36
C ARG A 875 23.64 -7.83 -59.29
N ALA A 876 23.44 -8.00 -60.59
CA ALA A 876 23.81 -7.02 -61.61
C ALA A 876 23.05 -5.69 -61.46
N SER A 877 21.73 -5.71 -61.26
CA SER A 877 20.92 -4.50 -61.08
C SER A 877 21.39 -3.66 -59.90
N PHE A 878 21.58 -4.28 -58.72
CA PHE A 878 22.05 -3.61 -57.51
C PHE A 878 23.44 -2.98 -57.67
N VAL A 879 24.41 -3.72 -58.22
CA VAL A 879 25.78 -3.22 -58.44
C VAL A 879 25.79 -2.05 -59.41
N ARG A 880 24.96 -2.10 -60.46
CA ARG A 880 24.78 -1.01 -61.42
C ARG A 880 24.22 0.25 -60.76
N VAL A 881 23.23 0.13 -59.87
CA VAL A 881 22.72 1.27 -59.07
C VAL A 881 23.84 1.88 -58.23
N GLN A 882 24.62 1.07 -57.52
CA GLN A 882 25.71 1.59 -56.68
C GLN A 882 26.81 2.30 -57.49
N LEU A 883 27.19 1.75 -58.64
CA LEU A 883 28.10 2.44 -59.56
C LEU A 883 27.54 3.78 -60.06
N VAL A 884 26.24 3.82 -60.37
CA VAL A 884 25.56 5.07 -60.76
C VAL A 884 25.62 6.08 -59.62
N LEU A 885 25.35 5.68 -58.38
CA LEU A 885 25.45 6.55 -57.20
C LEU A 885 26.87 7.08 -57.00
N SER A 886 27.90 6.26 -57.19
CA SER A 886 29.30 6.71 -57.14
C SER A 886 29.64 7.71 -58.26
N ILE A 887 29.16 7.49 -59.49
CA ILE A 887 29.31 8.44 -60.60
C ILE A 887 28.63 9.77 -60.29
N VAL A 888 27.42 9.73 -59.72
CA VAL A 888 26.66 10.92 -59.30
C VAL A 888 27.45 11.70 -58.24
N SER A 889 28.01 11.01 -57.25
CA SER A 889 28.83 11.61 -56.18
C SER A 889 30.10 12.26 -56.74
N ILE A 890 30.81 11.60 -57.66
CA ILE A 890 31.99 12.18 -58.35
C ILE A 890 31.60 13.42 -59.16
N ASN A 891 30.50 13.34 -59.91
CA ASN A 891 30.03 14.45 -60.73
C ASN A 891 29.56 15.66 -59.90
N ALA A 892 29.13 15.47 -58.65
CA ALA A 892 28.76 16.57 -57.76
C ALA A 892 29.95 17.46 -57.41
N VAL A 893 31.16 16.88 -57.30
CA VAL A 893 32.40 17.60 -56.98
C VAL A 893 33.12 18.06 -58.26
N ASN A 894 33.23 17.20 -59.27
CA ASN A 894 33.81 17.55 -60.57
C ASN A 894 32.85 17.23 -61.72
N ARG A 895 32.16 18.27 -62.21
CA ARG A 895 31.17 18.15 -63.29
C ARG A 895 31.88 17.93 -64.62
N THR A 896 31.74 16.73 -65.19
CA THR A 896 32.20 16.46 -66.56
C THR A 896 31.03 16.03 -67.46
N PRO A 897 31.00 16.45 -68.73
CA PRO A 897 29.93 16.10 -69.65
C PRO A 897 29.88 14.60 -69.98
N ASP A 898 30.95 13.84 -69.66
CA ASP A 898 31.06 12.40 -69.93
C ASP A 898 30.40 11.53 -68.85
N HIS A 899 30.21 12.05 -67.63
CA HIS A 899 29.61 11.27 -66.53
C HIS A 899 28.13 10.93 -66.77
N VAL A 900 27.36 11.84 -67.36
CA VAL A 900 25.93 11.61 -67.62
C VAL A 900 25.70 10.50 -68.65
N PRO A 901 26.32 10.52 -69.86
CA PRO A 901 26.21 9.41 -70.81
C PRO A 901 26.65 8.06 -70.23
N ARG A 902 27.72 8.05 -69.42
CA ARG A 902 28.21 6.82 -68.77
C ARG A 902 27.24 6.27 -67.74
N ALA A 903 26.68 7.12 -66.88
CA ALA A 903 25.67 6.69 -65.91
C ALA A 903 24.44 6.13 -66.63
N MET A 904 23.99 6.79 -67.70
CA MET A 904 22.88 6.30 -68.52
C MET A 904 23.16 4.94 -69.17
N ALA A 905 24.38 4.70 -69.67
CA ALA A 905 24.76 3.40 -70.23
C ALA A 905 24.76 2.27 -69.18
N ILE A 906 25.11 2.57 -67.93
CA ILE A 906 25.04 1.59 -66.83
C ILE A 906 23.58 1.29 -66.48
N ILE A 907 22.72 2.32 -66.43
CA ILE A 907 21.29 2.24 -66.14
C ILE A 907 20.53 1.37 -67.15
N GLU A 908 20.89 1.43 -68.44
CA GLU A 908 20.25 0.61 -69.48
C GLU A 908 20.33 -0.90 -69.21
N GLY A 909 21.30 -1.35 -68.42
CA GLY A 909 21.45 -2.75 -68.02
C GLY A 909 20.73 -3.15 -66.73
N ILE A 910 19.89 -2.29 -66.14
CA ILE A 910 19.12 -2.58 -64.92
C ILE A 910 17.76 -3.18 -65.30
N GLU A 911 17.48 -4.40 -64.84
CA GLU A 911 16.25 -5.13 -65.18
C GLU A 911 15.08 -4.83 -64.23
N SER A 912 15.36 -4.55 -62.95
CA SER A 912 14.33 -4.22 -61.94
C SER A 912 13.74 -2.84 -62.22
N PRO A 913 12.41 -2.71 -62.44
CA PRO A 913 11.78 -1.41 -62.70
C PRO A 913 11.96 -0.39 -61.57
N ALA A 914 12.01 -0.87 -60.31
CA ALA A 914 12.23 -0.03 -59.14
C ALA A 914 13.67 0.51 -59.10
N ASP A 915 14.66 -0.37 -59.20
CA ASP A 915 16.10 -0.03 -59.23
C ASP A 915 16.43 0.89 -60.42
N TYR A 916 15.77 0.65 -61.57
CA TYR A 916 15.92 1.47 -62.76
C TYR A 916 15.43 2.90 -62.51
N ILE A 917 14.27 3.05 -61.86
CA ILE A 917 13.75 4.37 -61.46
C ILE A 917 14.64 5.02 -60.41
N GLU A 918 15.14 4.28 -59.42
CA GLU A 918 16.06 4.80 -58.40
C GLU A 918 17.35 5.35 -59.03
N ALA A 919 17.94 4.61 -59.97
CA ALA A 919 19.13 5.08 -60.67
C ALA A 919 18.84 6.31 -61.57
N LEU A 920 17.67 6.36 -62.22
CA LEU A 920 17.22 7.54 -62.97
C LEU A 920 17.00 8.76 -62.06
N ILE A 921 16.44 8.56 -60.87
CA ILE A 921 16.30 9.59 -59.83
C ILE A 921 17.68 10.13 -59.45
N ALA A 922 18.66 9.25 -59.21
CA ALA A 922 20.02 9.66 -58.86
C ALA A 922 20.67 10.51 -59.97
N VAL A 923 20.58 10.08 -61.23
CA VAL A 923 21.14 10.81 -62.37
C VAL A 923 20.41 12.11 -62.66
N SER A 924 19.13 12.23 -62.32
CA SER A 924 18.37 13.48 -62.49
C SER A 924 19.04 14.68 -61.80
N ASN A 925 19.72 14.45 -60.67
CA ASN A 925 20.48 15.47 -59.97
C ASN A 925 21.66 16.02 -60.79
N MET A 926 22.25 15.19 -61.66
CA MET A 926 23.35 15.60 -62.54
C MET A 926 22.89 16.48 -63.70
N VAL A 927 21.64 16.32 -64.16
CA VAL A 927 21.09 17.01 -65.34
C VAL A 927 20.06 18.08 -65.00
N ARG A 928 19.96 18.48 -63.73
CA ARG A 928 18.99 19.43 -63.20
C ARG A 928 18.95 20.77 -63.95
N GLU A 929 20.09 21.21 -64.47
CA GLU A 929 20.24 22.47 -65.23
C GLU A 929 19.91 22.30 -66.73
N ASN A 930 19.72 21.07 -67.21
CA ASN A 930 19.37 20.75 -68.60
C ASN A 930 17.91 20.24 -68.68
N ALA A 931 17.00 21.16 -69.01
CA ALA A 931 15.57 20.86 -69.12
C ALA A 931 15.25 19.73 -70.12
N GLY A 932 16.01 19.62 -71.22
CA GLY A 932 15.79 18.56 -72.22
C GLY A 932 16.14 17.17 -71.69
N ALA A 933 17.29 17.04 -71.03
CA ALA A 933 17.71 15.78 -70.42
C ALA A 933 16.84 15.40 -69.21
N CYS A 934 16.43 16.38 -68.38
CA CYS A 934 15.52 16.10 -67.28
C CYS A 934 14.14 15.64 -67.78
N ARG A 935 13.60 16.26 -68.84
CA ARG A 935 12.34 15.82 -69.46
C ARG A 935 12.44 14.39 -70.00
N GLU A 936 13.59 14.02 -70.57
CA GLU A 936 13.82 12.65 -71.03
C GLU A 936 13.84 11.64 -69.88
N ILE A 937 14.50 11.96 -68.76
CA ILE A 937 14.47 11.14 -67.54
C ILE A 937 13.04 10.97 -67.02
N LEU A 938 12.27 12.06 -66.89
CA LEU A 938 10.88 11.99 -66.43
C LEU A 938 9.99 11.17 -67.39
N ARG A 939 10.27 11.23 -68.70
CA ARG A 939 9.60 10.40 -69.71
C ARG A 939 9.92 8.91 -69.54
N LEU A 940 11.17 8.56 -69.23
CA LEU A 940 11.58 7.19 -68.94
C LEU A 940 10.93 6.69 -67.65
N VAL A 941 10.97 7.48 -66.58
CA VAL A 941 10.29 7.17 -65.31
C VAL A 941 8.79 6.94 -65.52
N SER A 942 8.12 7.82 -66.27
CA SER A 942 6.69 7.68 -66.56
C SER A 942 6.34 6.39 -67.33
N ARG A 943 7.27 5.82 -68.12
CA ARG A 943 7.05 4.54 -68.79
C ARG A 943 7.31 3.35 -67.88
N SER A 944 8.34 3.45 -67.04
CA SER A 944 8.74 2.34 -66.16
C SER A 944 7.86 2.22 -64.93
N ILE A 945 7.18 3.30 -64.49
CA ILE A 945 6.35 3.28 -63.29
C ILE A 945 5.16 2.32 -63.39
N GLU A 946 4.60 2.15 -64.60
CA GLU A 946 3.49 1.21 -64.85
C GLU A 946 3.93 -0.25 -64.71
N ALA A 947 5.22 -0.54 -64.84
CA ALA A 947 5.78 -1.88 -64.71
C ALA A 947 5.98 -2.32 -63.25
N ILE A 948 5.84 -1.41 -62.26
CA ILE A 948 5.89 -1.76 -60.84
C ILE A 948 4.55 -2.40 -60.42
N PRO A 949 4.52 -3.67 -59.99
CA PRO A 949 3.26 -4.35 -59.68
C PRO A 949 2.55 -3.77 -58.44
N SER A 950 3.30 -3.47 -57.39
CA SER A 950 2.76 -3.02 -56.11
C SER A 950 2.22 -1.58 -56.22
N PRO A 951 0.92 -1.32 -55.92
CA PRO A 951 0.37 0.03 -55.90
C PRO A 951 1.03 0.91 -54.83
N TYR A 952 1.48 0.31 -53.71
CA TYR A 952 2.21 1.03 -52.67
C TYR A 952 3.57 1.54 -53.19
N GLU A 953 4.36 0.65 -53.82
CA GLU A 953 5.66 0.99 -54.41
C GLU A 953 5.56 2.01 -55.53
N ARG A 954 4.52 1.92 -56.37
CA ARG A 954 4.23 2.94 -57.38
C ARG A 954 3.99 4.29 -56.75
N GLY A 955 3.14 4.35 -55.72
CA GLY A 955 2.84 5.57 -55.00
C GLY A 955 4.09 6.20 -54.37
N THR A 956 4.93 5.41 -53.70
CA THR A 956 6.16 5.91 -53.07
C THR A 956 7.20 6.36 -54.09
N ALA A 957 7.42 5.59 -55.16
CA ALA A 957 8.33 5.96 -56.24
C ALA A 957 7.90 7.26 -56.93
N LEU A 958 6.59 7.43 -57.22
CA LEU A 958 6.06 8.68 -57.79
C LEU A 958 6.26 9.87 -56.83
N LEU A 959 6.02 9.68 -55.53
CA LEU A 959 6.27 10.73 -54.52
C LEU A 959 7.74 11.14 -54.45
N ASN A 960 8.68 10.23 -54.72
CA ASN A 960 10.12 10.51 -54.80
C ASN A 960 10.52 11.22 -56.11
N VAL A 961 9.77 11.01 -57.19
CA VAL A 961 10.04 11.63 -58.51
C VAL A 961 9.45 13.03 -58.63
N ILE A 962 8.33 13.32 -57.96
CA ILE A 962 7.67 14.64 -58.00
C ILE A 962 8.63 15.82 -57.71
N PRO A 963 9.49 15.77 -56.68
CA PRO A 963 10.49 16.82 -56.43
C PRO A 963 11.42 17.10 -57.61
N ILE A 964 11.75 16.08 -58.42
CA ILE A 964 12.60 16.24 -59.61
C ILE A 964 11.85 17.04 -60.67
N ALA A 965 10.60 16.67 -60.95
CA ALA A 965 9.74 17.39 -61.88
C ALA A 965 9.53 18.85 -61.47
N GLU A 966 9.43 19.13 -60.16
CA GLU A 966 9.39 20.50 -59.65
C GLU A 966 10.67 21.29 -59.93
N VAL A 967 11.82 20.71 -59.58
CA VAL A 967 13.12 21.39 -59.67
C VAL A 967 13.51 21.63 -61.13
N CYS A 968 13.15 20.73 -62.04
CA CYS A 968 13.35 20.91 -63.48
C CYS A 968 12.31 21.81 -64.16
N GLY A 969 11.32 22.32 -63.43
CA GLY A 969 10.28 23.21 -63.98
C GLY A 969 9.22 22.52 -64.86
N GLU A 970 9.15 21.19 -64.85
CA GLU A 970 8.23 20.38 -65.66
C GLU A 970 6.87 20.21 -64.94
N THR A 971 6.11 21.31 -64.90
CA THR A 971 4.85 21.40 -64.14
C THR A 971 3.76 20.42 -64.55
N SER A 972 3.73 19.98 -65.82
CA SER A 972 2.76 19.00 -66.32
C SER A 972 2.94 17.63 -65.66
N TYR A 973 4.19 17.18 -65.48
CA TYR A 973 4.51 15.91 -64.84
C TYR A 973 4.15 15.92 -63.34
N VAL A 974 4.25 17.06 -62.67
CA VAL A 974 3.87 17.17 -61.24
C VAL A 974 2.39 16.83 -61.04
N GLU A 975 1.50 17.40 -61.84
CA GLU A 975 0.05 17.13 -61.72
C GLU A 975 -0.29 15.70 -62.14
N VAL A 976 0.35 15.17 -63.20
CA VAL A 976 0.18 13.78 -63.65
C VAL A 976 0.60 12.81 -62.54
N PHE A 977 1.80 12.96 -61.99
CA PHE A 977 2.29 12.07 -60.94
C PHE A 977 1.48 12.17 -59.64
N LEU A 978 1.02 13.37 -59.25
CA LEU A 978 0.11 13.51 -58.11
C LEU A 978 -1.22 12.76 -58.33
N GLY A 979 -1.77 12.84 -59.55
CA GLY A 979 -2.96 12.07 -59.93
C GLY A 979 -2.73 10.56 -59.91
N GLU A 980 -1.57 10.09 -60.40
CA GLU A 980 -1.21 8.67 -60.38
C GLU A 980 -0.96 8.15 -58.96
N VAL A 981 -0.42 8.96 -58.04
CA VAL A 981 -0.32 8.61 -56.61
C VAL A 981 -1.72 8.41 -56.02
N GLU A 982 -2.66 9.33 -56.31
CA GLU A 982 -4.05 9.20 -55.87
C GLU A 982 -4.74 7.98 -56.46
N HIS A 983 -4.48 7.67 -57.74
CA HIS A 983 -4.98 6.47 -58.39
C HIS A 983 -4.43 5.20 -57.73
N ALA A 984 -3.12 5.15 -57.45
CA ALA A 984 -2.48 4.02 -56.78
C ALA A 984 -3.03 3.80 -55.35
N MET A 985 -3.28 4.88 -54.60
CA MET A 985 -3.94 4.80 -53.28
C MET A 985 -5.34 4.19 -53.35
N GLY A 986 -6.09 4.45 -54.42
CA GLY A 986 -7.42 3.86 -54.64
C GLY A 986 -7.42 2.35 -54.91
N GLN A 987 -6.25 1.76 -55.20
CA GLN A 987 -6.09 0.32 -55.46
C GLN A 987 -5.70 -0.48 -54.19
N ILE A 988 -5.44 0.19 -53.07
CA ILE A 988 -5.00 -0.44 -51.81
C ILE A 988 -6.21 -0.63 -50.89
N ASN A 989 -6.41 -1.86 -50.40
CA ASN A 989 -7.57 -2.20 -49.59
C ASN A 989 -7.35 -2.04 -48.07
N ILE A 990 -6.10 -1.86 -47.62
CA ILE A 990 -5.73 -1.78 -46.20
C ILE A 990 -5.65 -0.29 -45.77
N PRO A 991 -6.56 0.19 -44.90
CA PRO A 991 -6.66 1.62 -44.57
C PRO A 991 -5.38 2.24 -43.99
N PHE A 992 -4.63 1.50 -43.18
CA PHE A 992 -3.38 2.00 -42.60
C PHE A 992 -2.33 2.31 -43.68
N ILE A 993 -2.17 1.43 -44.68
CA ILE A 993 -1.22 1.64 -45.80
C ILE A 993 -1.62 2.89 -46.60
N VAL A 994 -2.92 3.03 -46.89
CA VAL A 994 -3.45 4.24 -47.53
C VAL A 994 -3.18 5.49 -46.69
N ALA A 995 -3.31 5.41 -45.36
CA ALA A 995 -3.02 6.53 -44.47
C ALA A 995 -1.55 6.94 -44.49
N VAL A 996 -0.61 5.98 -44.56
CA VAL A 996 0.84 6.25 -44.71
C VAL A 996 1.11 7.01 -46.01
N LEU A 997 0.59 6.54 -47.13
CA LEU A 997 0.73 7.22 -48.42
C LEU A 997 0.07 8.60 -48.43
N LYS A 998 -1.15 8.74 -47.89
CA LYS A 998 -1.84 10.04 -47.76
C LYS A 998 -1.01 11.01 -46.94
N ARG A 999 -0.34 10.56 -45.87
CA ARG A 999 0.52 11.41 -45.05
C ARG A 999 1.74 11.89 -45.84
N ALA A 1000 2.38 11.00 -46.60
CA ALA A 1000 3.49 11.36 -47.47
C ALA A 1000 3.06 12.33 -48.60
N LEU A 1001 1.89 12.10 -49.20
CA LEU A 1001 1.30 13.00 -50.19
C LEU A 1001 0.98 14.37 -49.60
N ILE A 1002 0.38 14.46 -48.40
CA ILE A 1002 0.12 15.72 -47.70
C ILE A 1002 1.43 16.48 -47.48
N GLN A 1003 2.48 15.81 -47.00
CA GLN A 1003 3.79 16.43 -46.83
C GLN A 1003 4.35 16.97 -48.15
N ARG A 1004 4.22 16.22 -49.24
CA ARG A 1004 4.63 16.69 -50.58
C ARG A 1004 3.79 17.87 -51.05
N LEU A 1005 2.47 17.82 -50.94
CA LEU A 1005 1.56 18.91 -51.33
C LEU A 1005 1.85 20.19 -50.55
N VAL A 1006 2.12 20.10 -49.25
CA VAL A 1006 2.53 21.24 -48.42
C VAL A 1006 3.87 21.81 -48.88
N ALA A 1007 4.86 20.95 -49.18
CA ALA A 1007 6.15 21.40 -49.69
C ALA A 1007 6.03 22.12 -51.05
N ILE A 1008 5.19 21.60 -51.94
CA ILE A 1008 4.87 22.24 -53.24
C ILE A 1008 4.17 23.58 -53.00
N ALA A 1009 3.17 23.63 -52.12
CA ALA A 1009 2.41 24.84 -51.79
C ALA A 1009 3.33 25.96 -51.25
N GLN A 1010 4.26 25.62 -50.35
CA GLN A 1010 5.24 26.56 -49.79
C GLN A 1010 6.21 27.10 -50.84
N ARG A 1011 6.67 26.27 -51.79
CA ARG A 1011 7.61 26.69 -52.84
C ARG A 1011 6.96 27.53 -53.94
N ARG A 1012 5.69 27.25 -54.26
CA ARG A 1012 4.96 27.88 -55.37
C ARG A 1012 3.99 28.97 -54.93
N ASP A 1013 3.84 29.18 -53.62
CA ASP A 1013 2.86 30.09 -53.01
C ASP A 1013 1.44 29.89 -53.57
N SER A 1014 0.95 28.66 -53.54
CA SER A 1014 -0.30 28.26 -54.21
C SER A 1014 -1.29 27.60 -53.25
N GLU A 1015 -2.39 28.32 -52.98
CA GLU A 1015 -3.50 27.84 -52.13
C GLU A 1015 -4.17 26.57 -52.68
N ARG A 1016 -4.08 26.31 -53.99
CA ARG A 1016 -4.66 25.11 -54.62
C ARG A 1016 -4.08 23.81 -54.05
N PHE A 1017 -2.77 23.77 -53.78
CA PHE A 1017 -2.13 22.58 -53.22
C PHE A 1017 -2.42 22.44 -51.73
N THR A 1018 -2.55 23.56 -50.99
CA THR A 1018 -3.00 23.56 -49.59
C THR A 1018 -4.44 23.03 -49.47
N ALA A 1019 -5.35 23.47 -50.34
CA ALA A 1019 -6.73 22.98 -50.39
C ALA A 1019 -6.78 21.46 -50.69
N ARG A 1020 -5.99 21.00 -51.68
CA ARG A 1020 -5.85 19.57 -52.00
C ARG A 1020 -5.28 18.78 -50.81
N ALA A 1021 -4.28 19.31 -50.10
CA ALA A 1021 -3.74 18.66 -48.90
C ALA A 1021 -4.79 18.52 -47.79
N ILE A 1022 -5.63 19.54 -47.58
CA ILE A 1022 -6.75 19.49 -46.62
C ILE A 1022 -7.78 18.43 -47.04
N GLU A 1023 -8.12 18.33 -48.34
CA GLU A 1023 -9.02 17.29 -48.84
C GLU A 1023 -8.45 15.88 -48.65
N VAL A 1024 -7.17 15.67 -48.96
CA VAL A 1024 -6.47 14.40 -48.72
C VAL A 1024 -6.48 14.06 -47.22
N ALA A 1025 -6.23 15.04 -46.35
CA ALA A 1025 -6.28 14.87 -44.90
C ALA A 1025 -7.68 14.49 -44.40
N ARG A 1026 -8.74 15.13 -44.90
CA ARG A 1026 -10.13 14.80 -44.56
C ARG A 1026 -10.50 13.37 -44.95
N GLY A 1027 -9.92 12.87 -46.05
CA GLY A 1027 -10.13 11.50 -46.53
C GLY A 1027 -9.37 10.41 -45.76
N ILE A 1028 -8.60 10.73 -44.71
CA ILE A 1028 -7.92 9.71 -43.90
C ILE A 1028 -8.94 9.00 -43.01
N GLU A 1029 -8.97 7.66 -43.03
CA GLU A 1029 -9.90 6.86 -42.22
C GLU A 1029 -9.50 6.76 -40.75
N ASP A 1030 -8.20 6.78 -40.48
CA ASP A 1030 -7.64 6.77 -39.13
C ASP A 1030 -7.84 8.14 -38.45
N ASP A 1031 -8.56 8.16 -37.33
CA ASP A 1031 -8.97 9.40 -36.68
C ASP A 1031 -7.80 10.16 -36.08
N ASP A 1032 -6.80 9.48 -35.52
CA ASP A 1032 -5.65 10.12 -34.89
C ASP A 1032 -4.75 10.74 -35.95
N VAL A 1033 -4.46 9.98 -37.01
CA VAL A 1033 -3.64 10.46 -38.15
C VAL A 1033 -4.35 11.60 -38.88
N ARG A 1034 -5.67 11.48 -39.10
CA ARG A 1034 -6.48 12.55 -39.68
C ARG A 1034 -6.44 13.82 -38.83
N HIS A 1035 -6.65 13.67 -37.52
CA HIS A 1035 -6.70 14.82 -36.61
C HIS A 1035 -5.35 15.53 -36.54
N GLU A 1036 -4.26 14.78 -36.44
CA GLU A 1036 -2.89 15.30 -36.48
C GLU A 1036 -2.62 16.05 -37.79
N ALA A 1037 -2.98 15.46 -38.94
CA ALA A 1037 -2.76 16.05 -40.24
C ALA A 1037 -3.53 17.37 -40.43
N LEU A 1038 -4.82 17.40 -40.05
CA LEU A 1038 -5.64 18.63 -40.14
C LEU A 1038 -5.16 19.73 -39.20
N ARG A 1039 -4.70 19.37 -37.99
CA ARG A 1039 -4.14 20.33 -37.04
C ARG A 1039 -2.87 20.98 -37.59
N ARG A 1040 -1.97 20.21 -38.21
CA ARG A 1040 -0.75 20.73 -38.86
C ARG A 1040 -1.06 21.66 -40.03
N LEU A 1041 -2.19 21.48 -40.70
CA LEU A 1041 -2.65 22.31 -41.81
C LEU A 1041 -3.46 23.55 -41.35
N GLY A 1042 -3.65 23.76 -40.04
CA GLY A 1042 -4.41 24.90 -39.51
C GLY A 1042 -5.91 24.86 -39.84
N ALA A 1043 -6.47 23.69 -40.13
CA ALA A 1043 -7.87 23.52 -40.46
C ALA A 1043 -8.67 23.05 -39.23
N ASP A 1044 -9.60 23.89 -38.75
CA ASP A 1044 -10.47 23.56 -37.61
C ASP A 1044 -11.50 22.47 -37.95
N GLN A 1045 -11.82 21.67 -36.94
CA GLN A 1045 -12.66 20.47 -37.04
C GLN A 1045 -14.12 20.78 -37.43
N ILE A 1046 -14.75 19.84 -38.15
CA ILE A 1046 -16.21 19.71 -38.20
C ILE A 1046 -16.69 19.34 -36.78
N PRO A 1047 -17.67 20.04 -36.19
CA PRO A 1047 -18.18 19.70 -34.86
C PRO A 1047 -18.75 18.27 -34.85
N GLN A 1048 -18.17 17.41 -34.03
CA GLN A 1048 -18.61 16.02 -33.86
C GLN A 1048 -19.95 15.96 -33.12
N VAL A 1049 -20.82 15.03 -33.54
CA VAL A 1049 -22.08 14.74 -32.85
C VAL A 1049 -21.76 13.92 -31.58
N PRO A 1050 -22.00 14.46 -30.37
CA PRO A 1050 -21.61 13.82 -29.11
C PRO A 1050 -22.21 12.42 -28.89
N ASP A 1051 -23.38 12.15 -29.48
CA ASP A 1051 -24.13 10.90 -29.29
C ASP A 1051 -23.78 9.77 -30.29
N SER A 1052 -22.67 9.90 -31.03
CA SER A 1052 -22.24 8.87 -31.98
C SER A 1052 -21.36 7.79 -31.31
N VAL A 1053 -21.36 6.57 -31.86
CA VAL A 1053 -20.46 5.48 -31.41
C VAL A 1053 -18.98 5.92 -31.49
N GLN A 1054 -18.64 6.70 -32.51
CA GLN A 1054 -17.32 7.31 -32.65
C GLN A 1054 -17.00 8.29 -31.52
N GLY A 1055 -17.95 9.15 -31.14
CA GLY A 1055 -17.80 10.06 -29.99
C GLY A 1055 -17.55 9.30 -28.68
N ALA A 1056 -18.25 8.18 -28.46
CA ALA A 1056 -18.05 7.33 -27.30
C ALA A 1056 -16.66 6.67 -27.26
N VAL A 1057 -16.12 6.24 -28.41
CA VAL A 1057 -14.75 5.68 -28.50
C VAL A 1057 -13.69 6.75 -28.24
N LEU A 1058 -13.86 7.97 -28.78
CA LEU A 1058 -12.94 9.08 -28.56
C LEU A 1058 -12.93 9.56 -27.11
N ASP A 1059 -14.10 9.70 -26.48
CA ASP A 1059 -14.21 9.97 -25.04
C ASP A 1059 -13.54 8.85 -24.23
N ALA A 1060 -13.70 7.60 -24.67
CA ALA A 1060 -13.04 6.47 -24.03
C ALA A 1060 -11.52 6.52 -24.10
N LYS A 1061 -10.96 6.78 -25.29
CA LYS A 1061 -9.52 6.97 -25.48
C LYS A 1061 -8.98 8.11 -24.62
N ARG A 1062 -9.64 9.28 -24.66
CA ARG A 1062 -9.23 10.45 -23.84
C ARG A 1062 -9.16 10.09 -22.36
N ARG A 1063 -10.20 9.44 -21.82
CA ARG A 1063 -10.23 9.07 -20.41
C ARG A 1063 -9.20 8.01 -20.04
N ILE A 1064 -8.94 7.07 -20.93
CA ILE A 1064 -7.85 6.09 -20.76
C ILE A 1064 -6.50 6.80 -20.65
N TYR A 1065 -6.20 7.74 -21.56
CA TYR A 1065 -4.96 8.53 -21.49
C TYR A 1065 -4.83 9.36 -20.22
N THR A 1066 -5.93 9.93 -19.72
CA THR A 1066 -5.94 10.73 -18.47
C THR A 1066 -6.02 9.90 -17.18
N GLY A 1067 -6.24 8.58 -17.28
CA GLY A 1067 -6.49 7.71 -16.12
C GLY A 1067 -7.89 7.82 -15.49
N GLU A 1068 -8.78 8.67 -16.02
CA GLU A 1068 -10.14 8.93 -15.51
C GLU A 1068 -11.20 7.93 -16.00
N PHE A 1069 -10.87 6.64 -16.08
CA PHE A 1069 -11.79 5.61 -16.57
C PHE A 1069 -12.25 4.67 -15.44
N SER A 1070 -13.49 4.18 -15.55
CA SER A 1070 -14.12 3.30 -14.56
C SER A 1070 -14.59 1.99 -15.19
N LYS A 1071 -14.76 0.93 -14.39
CA LYS A 1071 -15.27 -0.36 -14.89
C LYS A 1071 -16.65 -0.23 -15.54
N SER A 1072 -17.52 0.67 -15.03
CA SER A 1072 -18.84 0.91 -15.61
C SER A 1072 -18.77 1.61 -16.97
N MET A 1073 -17.83 2.56 -17.13
CA MET A 1073 -17.56 3.23 -18.39
C MET A 1073 -17.01 2.25 -19.44
N ILE A 1074 -16.01 1.43 -19.09
CA ILE A 1074 -15.49 0.40 -19.99
C ILE A 1074 -16.61 -0.57 -20.41
N ALA A 1075 -17.44 -1.01 -19.48
CA ALA A 1075 -18.59 -1.87 -19.80
C ALA A 1075 -19.67 -1.16 -20.65
N SER A 1076 -19.77 0.16 -20.57
CA SER A 1076 -20.68 0.94 -21.42
C SER A 1076 -20.17 0.98 -22.86
N VAL A 1077 -18.89 1.35 -23.07
CA VAL A 1077 -18.26 1.39 -24.39
C VAL A 1077 -18.26 0.00 -25.03
N ASP A 1078 -17.94 -1.03 -24.24
CA ASP A 1078 -17.95 -2.42 -24.68
C ASP A 1078 -19.34 -2.86 -25.17
N ARG A 1079 -20.42 -2.49 -24.47
CA ARG A 1079 -21.80 -2.76 -24.92
C ARG A 1079 -22.15 -2.00 -26.21
N THR A 1080 -21.74 -0.74 -26.33
CA THR A 1080 -21.96 0.07 -27.53
C THR A 1080 -21.25 -0.54 -28.75
N LEU A 1081 -20.00 -0.97 -28.58
CA LEU A 1081 -19.22 -1.61 -29.66
C LEU A 1081 -19.76 -3.01 -30.02
N HIS A 1082 -20.19 -3.80 -29.03
CA HIS A 1082 -20.83 -5.10 -29.30
C HIS A 1082 -22.16 -4.99 -30.07
N ALA A 1083 -22.86 -3.86 -29.95
CA ALA A 1083 -24.11 -3.59 -30.65
C ALA A 1083 -23.91 -3.20 -32.13
N LEU A 1084 -22.67 -2.90 -32.57
CA LEU A 1084 -22.38 -2.60 -33.97
C LEU A 1084 -22.64 -3.82 -34.87
N GLN A 1085 -23.34 -3.59 -35.99
CA GLN A 1085 -23.57 -4.64 -36.98
C GLN A 1085 -22.33 -4.93 -37.83
N ASP A 1086 -21.49 -3.91 -38.09
CA ASP A 1086 -20.26 -4.08 -38.86
C ASP A 1086 -19.11 -4.57 -37.99
N ARG A 1087 -18.73 -5.84 -38.18
CA ARG A 1087 -17.64 -6.50 -37.47
C ARG A 1087 -16.25 -5.95 -37.81
N ALA A 1088 -16.06 -5.43 -39.02
CA ALA A 1088 -14.80 -4.77 -39.39
C ALA A 1088 -14.63 -3.46 -38.62
N LEU A 1089 -15.73 -2.70 -38.49
CA LEU A 1089 -15.75 -1.46 -37.72
C LEU A 1089 -15.58 -1.73 -36.21
N GLN A 1090 -16.20 -2.80 -35.71
CA GLN A 1090 -16.03 -3.27 -34.33
C GLN A 1090 -14.56 -3.64 -34.04
N ALA A 1091 -13.94 -4.44 -34.91
CA ALA A 1091 -12.53 -4.82 -34.78
C ALA A 1091 -11.63 -3.57 -34.76
N ARG A 1092 -11.85 -2.64 -35.69
CA ARG A 1092 -11.13 -1.37 -35.75
C ARG A 1092 -11.21 -0.57 -34.44
N TYR A 1093 -12.42 -0.32 -33.91
CA TYR A 1093 -12.56 0.47 -32.69
C TYR A 1093 -11.96 -0.20 -31.46
N TYR A 1094 -12.05 -1.52 -31.36
CA TYR A 1094 -11.35 -2.25 -30.30
C TYR A 1094 -9.84 -2.17 -30.43
N THR A 1095 -9.28 -2.22 -31.65
CA THR A 1095 -7.85 -1.99 -31.88
C THR A 1095 -7.43 -0.58 -31.47
N GLU A 1096 -8.25 0.44 -31.75
CA GLU A 1096 -7.96 1.82 -31.31
C GLU A 1096 -7.94 1.97 -29.78
N LEU A 1097 -8.85 1.27 -29.07
CA LEU A 1097 -8.86 1.24 -27.61
C LEU A 1097 -7.71 0.40 -27.02
N PHE A 1098 -7.30 -0.66 -27.71
CA PHE A 1098 -6.09 -1.42 -27.36
C PHE A 1098 -4.85 -0.52 -27.41
N VAL A 1099 -4.65 0.22 -28.50
CA VAL A 1099 -3.51 1.14 -28.65
C VAL A 1099 -3.49 2.16 -27.52
N ALA A 1100 -4.62 2.83 -27.25
CA ALA A 1100 -4.71 3.81 -26.17
C ALA A 1100 -4.42 3.22 -24.77
N ALA A 1101 -4.94 2.02 -24.49
CA ALA A 1101 -4.67 1.33 -23.23
C ALA A 1101 -3.21 0.90 -23.09
N LYS A 1102 -2.59 0.44 -24.18
CA LYS A 1102 -1.18 0.06 -24.21
C LYS A 1102 -0.26 1.26 -23.99
N GLU A 1103 -0.48 2.35 -24.73
CA GLU A 1103 0.29 3.60 -24.56
C GLU A 1103 0.15 4.20 -23.16
N SER A 1104 -0.96 3.93 -22.47
CA SER A 1104 -1.20 4.36 -21.09
C SER A 1104 -0.70 3.38 -20.02
N GLY A 1105 0.03 2.32 -20.40
CA GLY A 1105 0.56 1.30 -19.49
C GLY A 1105 -0.49 0.38 -18.84
N GLN A 1106 -1.71 0.30 -19.40
CA GLN A 1106 -2.83 -0.49 -18.85
C GLN A 1106 -2.92 -1.87 -19.50
N GLU A 1107 -1.94 -2.74 -19.25
CA GLU A 1107 -1.78 -4.06 -19.91
C GLU A 1107 -3.03 -4.94 -19.85
N ASN A 1108 -3.68 -5.06 -18.69
CA ASN A 1108 -4.87 -5.89 -18.54
C ASN A 1108 -6.06 -5.39 -19.37
N LEU A 1109 -6.18 -4.07 -19.52
CA LEU A 1109 -7.24 -3.45 -20.31
C LEU A 1109 -6.93 -3.56 -21.80
N ALA A 1110 -5.67 -3.37 -22.18
CA ALA A 1110 -5.18 -3.57 -23.54
C ALA A 1110 -5.47 -5.01 -24.00
N GLU A 1111 -5.08 -6.02 -23.21
CA GLU A 1111 -5.33 -7.43 -23.51
C GLU A 1111 -6.83 -7.73 -23.72
N LYS A 1112 -7.70 -7.15 -22.90
CA LYS A 1112 -9.16 -7.30 -23.08
C LYS A 1112 -9.62 -6.73 -24.42
N PHE A 1113 -9.18 -5.52 -24.78
CA PHE A 1113 -9.59 -4.88 -26.02
C PHE A 1113 -9.04 -5.60 -27.24
N LEU A 1114 -7.78 -6.04 -27.20
CA LEU A 1114 -7.21 -6.79 -28.31
C LEU A 1114 -7.95 -8.11 -28.55
N ARG A 1115 -8.25 -8.86 -27.49
CA ARG A 1115 -9.06 -10.08 -27.61
C ARG A 1115 -10.44 -9.81 -28.22
N SER A 1116 -11.05 -8.70 -27.85
CA SER A 1116 -12.34 -8.28 -28.41
C SER A 1116 -12.23 -7.89 -29.89
N ALA A 1117 -11.12 -7.26 -30.29
CA ALA A 1117 -10.82 -6.96 -31.69
C ALA A 1117 -10.63 -8.24 -32.53
N ILE A 1118 -9.83 -9.17 -32.03
CA ILE A 1118 -9.56 -10.46 -32.70
C ILE A 1118 -10.86 -11.27 -32.86
N ASN A 1119 -11.65 -11.39 -31.79
CA ASN A 1119 -12.94 -12.07 -31.84
C ASN A 1119 -13.89 -11.46 -32.89
N ALA A 1120 -13.90 -10.13 -33.02
CA ALA A 1120 -14.69 -9.45 -34.05
C ALA A 1120 -14.15 -9.73 -35.46
N ALA A 1121 -12.83 -9.77 -35.65
CA ALA A 1121 -12.19 -10.05 -36.93
C ALA A 1121 -12.39 -11.52 -37.39
N GLU A 1122 -12.29 -12.49 -36.48
CA GLU A 1122 -12.41 -13.93 -36.76
C GLU A 1122 -13.76 -14.37 -37.32
N ILE A 1123 -14.80 -13.56 -37.18
CA ILE A 1123 -16.15 -13.86 -37.71
C ILE A 1123 -16.44 -13.14 -39.02
N ILE A 1124 -15.54 -12.26 -39.50
CA ILE A 1124 -15.74 -11.49 -40.74
C ILE A 1124 -15.79 -12.45 -41.94
N ARG A 1125 -16.86 -12.35 -42.74
CA ARG A 1125 -16.97 -12.96 -44.06
C ARG A 1125 -17.34 -11.86 -45.07
N PRO A 1126 -16.84 -11.91 -46.32
CA PRO A 1126 -15.98 -12.94 -46.91
C PRO A 1126 -14.51 -12.87 -46.41
N LEU A 1127 -13.74 -13.94 -46.62
CA LEU A 1127 -12.33 -14.07 -46.16
C LEU A 1127 -11.39 -12.95 -46.64
N PRO A 1128 -11.46 -12.46 -47.91
CA PRO A 1128 -10.67 -11.30 -48.35
C PRO A 1128 -10.80 -10.09 -47.41
N ARG A 1129 -12.04 -9.75 -47.02
CA ARG A 1129 -12.32 -8.63 -46.11
C ARG A 1129 -11.70 -8.86 -44.73
N ARG A 1130 -11.65 -10.11 -44.27
CA ARG A 1130 -10.99 -10.47 -43.00
C ARG A 1130 -9.50 -10.24 -43.08
N VAL A 1131 -8.84 -10.63 -44.17
CA VAL A 1131 -7.40 -10.43 -44.35
C VAL A 1131 -7.06 -8.94 -44.32
N TYR A 1132 -7.83 -8.09 -45.00
CA TYR A 1132 -7.61 -6.64 -44.95
C TYR A 1132 -7.74 -6.05 -43.54
N VAL A 1133 -8.75 -6.50 -42.77
CA VAL A 1133 -8.96 -6.05 -41.40
C VAL A 1133 -7.83 -6.53 -40.49
N LEU A 1134 -7.41 -7.79 -40.58
CA LEU A 1134 -6.30 -8.33 -39.79
C LEU A 1134 -4.97 -7.65 -40.15
N GLY A 1135 -4.67 -7.44 -41.44
CA GLY A 1135 -3.48 -6.70 -41.87
C GLY A 1135 -3.47 -5.26 -41.36
N ASN A 1136 -4.62 -4.59 -41.38
CA ASN A 1136 -4.77 -3.25 -40.79
C ASN A 1136 -4.57 -3.26 -39.26
N MET A 1137 -5.10 -4.28 -38.57
CA MET A 1137 -4.90 -4.46 -37.13
C MET A 1137 -3.43 -4.69 -36.81
N ALA A 1138 -2.75 -5.57 -37.55
CA ALA A 1138 -1.35 -5.89 -37.34
C ALA A 1138 -0.48 -4.64 -37.46
N LEU A 1139 -0.67 -3.83 -38.51
CA LEU A 1139 0.05 -2.56 -38.68
C LEU A 1139 -0.18 -1.57 -37.52
N LYS A 1140 -1.41 -1.46 -37.00
CA LYS A 1140 -1.71 -0.59 -35.84
C LYS A 1140 -1.06 -1.10 -34.55
N VAL A 1141 -1.10 -2.41 -34.34
CA VAL A 1141 -0.50 -3.06 -33.16
C VAL A 1141 1.03 -2.96 -33.22
N PHE A 1142 1.60 -3.11 -34.41
CA PHE A 1142 3.01 -2.89 -34.70
C PHE A 1142 3.45 -1.44 -34.41
N ALA A 1143 2.70 -0.46 -34.94
CA ALA A 1143 2.97 0.96 -34.70
C ALA A 1143 2.90 1.35 -33.22
N ALA A 1144 2.12 0.61 -32.41
CA ALA A 1144 2.06 0.74 -30.95
C ALA A 1144 3.18 -0.05 -30.22
N ARG A 1145 4.24 -0.43 -30.93
CA ARG A 1145 5.41 -1.18 -30.43
C ARG A 1145 5.04 -2.53 -29.79
N ASP A 1146 4.08 -3.25 -30.37
CA ASP A 1146 3.73 -4.64 -30.00
C ASP A 1146 4.05 -5.62 -31.13
N GLU A 1147 5.33 -5.91 -31.33
CA GLU A 1147 5.76 -6.74 -32.46
C GLU A 1147 5.27 -8.18 -32.35
N THR A 1148 5.26 -8.74 -31.13
CA THR A 1148 4.85 -10.12 -30.87
C THR A 1148 3.38 -10.32 -31.25
N ARG A 1149 2.47 -9.52 -30.69
CA ARG A 1149 1.04 -9.62 -31.00
C ARG A 1149 0.72 -9.19 -32.44
N SER A 1150 1.52 -8.30 -33.02
CA SER A 1150 1.40 -7.97 -34.45
C SER A 1150 1.72 -9.19 -35.33
N SER A 1151 2.78 -9.93 -35.02
CA SER A 1151 3.14 -11.17 -35.73
C SER A 1151 2.03 -12.21 -35.62
N ASP A 1152 1.46 -12.41 -34.43
CA ASP A 1152 0.35 -13.34 -34.23
C ASP A 1152 -0.86 -13.00 -35.13
N ILE A 1153 -1.20 -11.72 -35.23
CA ILE A 1153 -2.28 -11.24 -36.10
C ILE A 1153 -1.94 -11.41 -37.58
N MET A 1154 -0.67 -11.25 -37.96
CA MET A 1154 -0.19 -11.53 -39.32
C MET A 1154 -0.32 -13.01 -39.69
N ASP A 1155 -0.01 -13.92 -38.76
CA ASP A 1155 -0.20 -15.35 -38.97
C ASP A 1155 -1.68 -15.69 -39.19
N MET A 1156 -2.57 -15.08 -38.41
CA MET A 1156 -4.02 -15.21 -38.60
C MET A 1156 -4.47 -14.67 -39.97
N ALA A 1157 -3.85 -13.59 -40.46
CA ALA A 1157 -4.13 -13.02 -41.77
C ALA A 1157 -3.66 -13.96 -42.90
N GLY A 1158 -2.47 -14.56 -42.75
CA GLY A 1158 -1.92 -15.58 -43.65
C GLY A 1158 -2.79 -16.85 -43.68
N GLU A 1159 -3.25 -17.32 -42.53
CA GLU A 1159 -4.18 -18.45 -42.45
C GLU A 1159 -5.52 -18.12 -43.13
N ALA A 1160 -6.06 -16.92 -42.94
CA ALA A 1160 -7.27 -16.49 -43.63
C ALA A 1160 -7.08 -16.39 -45.15
N ALA A 1161 -5.89 -15.94 -45.62
CA ALA A 1161 -5.55 -15.84 -47.04
C ALA A 1161 -5.40 -17.22 -47.69
N THR A 1162 -4.68 -18.15 -47.08
CA THR A 1162 -4.49 -19.53 -47.59
C THR A 1162 -5.82 -20.28 -47.76
N ASN A 1163 -6.82 -19.95 -46.94
CA ASN A 1163 -8.16 -20.55 -46.99
C ASN A 1163 -9.08 -19.99 -48.11
N ILE A 1164 -8.62 -19.02 -48.91
CA ILE A 1164 -9.36 -18.50 -50.08
C ILE A 1164 -9.22 -19.48 -51.24
N ARG A 1165 -10.36 -19.98 -51.77
CA ARG A 1165 -10.39 -21.02 -52.81
C ARG A 1165 -10.02 -20.53 -54.21
N GLU A 1166 -10.30 -19.26 -54.52
CA GLU A 1166 -10.05 -18.71 -55.84
C GLU A 1166 -8.59 -18.23 -55.97
N TYR A 1167 -7.81 -18.91 -56.80
CA TYR A 1167 -6.36 -18.71 -56.94
C TYR A 1167 -5.98 -17.24 -57.24
N ARG A 1168 -6.65 -16.61 -58.22
CA ARG A 1168 -6.39 -15.21 -58.58
C ARG A 1168 -6.69 -14.24 -57.45
N GLN A 1169 -7.78 -14.47 -56.72
CA GLN A 1169 -8.13 -13.64 -55.58
C GLN A 1169 -7.14 -13.85 -54.43
N ARG A 1170 -6.65 -15.07 -54.24
CA ARG A 1170 -5.65 -15.39 -53.22
C ARG A 1170 -4.31 -14.73 -53.50
N ASP A 1171 -3.83 -14.76 -54.74
CA ASP A 1171 -2.56 -14.11 -55.11
C ASP A 1171 -2.62 -12.60 -54.88
N GLN A 1172 -3.72 -11.94 -55.29
CA GLN A 1172 -3.95 -10.52 -54.99
C GLN A 1172 -3.97 -10.21 -53.48
N ILE A 1173 -4.46 -11.14 -52.66
CA ILE A 1173 -4.47 -11.00 -51.20
C ILE A 1173 -3.07 -11.18 -50.61
N PHE A 1174 -2.25 -12.07 -51.17
CA PHE A 1174 -0.85 -12.21 -50.77
C PHE A 1174 -0.03 -10.97 -51.16
N ASP A 1175 -0.31 -10.36 -52.30
CA ASP A 1175 0.30 -9.07 -52.68
C ASP A 1175 -0.03 -7.98 -51.64
N GLU A 1176 -1.27 -7.95 -51.13
CA GLU A 1176 -1.68 -7.04 -50.05
C GLU A 1176 -0.98 -7.33 -48.72
N LEU A 1177 -0.77 -8.60 -48.37
CA LEU A 1177 0.02 -8.98 -47.19
C LEU A 1177 1.51 -8.66 -47.35
N ALA A 1178 2.06 -8.78 -48.56
CA ALA A 1178 3.42 -8.36 -48.86
C ALA A 1178 3.59 -6.84 -48.64
N MET A 1179 2.59 -6.04 -49.02
CA MET A 1179 2.57 -4.61 -48.71
C MET A 1179 2.54 -4.35 -47.19
N VAL A 1180 1.81 -5.14 -46.42
CA VAL A 1180 1.81 -5.03 -44.94
C VAL A 1180 3.22 -5.25 -44.37
N ILE A 1181 3.89 -6.33 -44.78
CA ILE A 1181 5.25 -6.65 -44.31
C ILE A 1181 6.21 -5.52 -44.67
N ARG A 1182 6.12 -4.99 -45.89
CA ARG A 1182 6.97 -3.90 -46.36
C ARG A 1182 6.77 -2.63 -45.53
N VAL A 1183 5.52 -2.26 -45.23
CA VAL A 1183 5.23 -1.10 -44.36
C VAL A 1183 5.71 -1.35 -42.93
N MET A 1184 5.60 -2.57 -42.39
CA MET A 1184 6.18 -2.89 -41.08
C MET A 1184 7.69 -2.70 -41.05
N GLN A 1185 8.40 -3.14 -42.10
CA GLN A 1185 9.85 -2.93 -42.24
C GLN A 1185 10.19 -1.44 -42.27
N GLU A 1186 9.41 -0.62 -43.00
CA GLU A 1186 9.59 0.82 -43.05
C GLU A 1186 9.28 1.53 -41.72
N LEU A 1187 8.42 0.96 -40.87
CA LEU A 1187 8.11 1.49 -39.54
C LEU A 1187 9.15 1.10 -38.46
N ARG A 1188 10.03 0.12 -38.73
CA ARG A 1188 11.13 -0.30 -37.83
C ARG A 1188 12.32 0.64 -37.87
N VAL A 1189 12.50 1.35 -39.00
CA VAL A 1189 13.54 2.36 -39.24
C VAL A 1189 13.05 3.71 -38.74
#